data_AF-A0A5P2C5B6-F1
#
_entry.id   AF-A0A5P2C5B6-F1
#
_cell.length_a   1.000
_cell.length_b   1.000
_cell.length_c   1.000
_cell.angle_alpha   90.00
_cell.angle_beta   90.00
_cell.angle_gamma   90.00
#
_symmetry.space_group_name_H-M   'P 1'
#
loop_
_entity.id
_entity.type
_entity.pdbx_description
1 polymer ?
#
loop_
_entity_poly.entity_id
_entity_poly.type
_entity_poly.pdbx_seq_one_letter_code
_entity_poly.pdbx_strand_id
1 'polypeptide(L)'
;MSPSPRTGLKLLTALALVLGGVTATTSGAAARAVPAADYQQVQLAVGAAEVGEAMSLTVLPDRSVLHTARDGTVRHTDPAGNTTSAGKLDVYTHDEEGLQGIAAAPDFASTRHVYVYYSPKLDTPAGDAPVTGGAADFERWKGHLNLSRFTLKADRTLDMASEKVVLEVPNDRGQCCHVGGDIDFDAAGNLYLTTGDDTNPFDSSGYAPLDERGDRNPQFDAQRSSGNTNDLRGKVLRIKPTAAGGYTVPAGNLFAPGTDRTRPEIYAMGFRNPFRMSVDKKTGAVLLGDYGPDAGGGDANRGPGGQVEFDRITAPGNYGWPYCTGTNTATETYNEYTFPSGPSGAKYDCAGGPANNSPRNSGQSKLPPAKPSWIKYGWEGAPPEFGSGSESPMGGEVYRYDPNLDSSVKFPQSLDGRFFATEYGRKWIKTVEVKSDGSRGAIEDFPWTGTQVMDSDFGPDGALYVLDYGTGSNNQALYRIEYLAGSNRSPVAKAAADKTSGSVPLTVKFSAAGSSDPEGGALGYSWDFGDGATSTQANPSHTYTTKGTYRPTLTVKDPEGLTGSASLVVTAGNTAPTVSLRQPPDGRLFSFGDTVPFEVSVSDPEDGAVDCSKVKVTYLLGHDSHAHAVTSKNGCSGSIAVPTDGEHDSAANLYGVFDAEYTDKGGLTTHSRNTLQPRHRQAEHFAAQSGIQIAGHGNAEGANTVGYTDDGDWISFKPYALGNATSLTARVSSGGAGGTLEVRAGSATGTLLGSVNVPVTGGWENFQNVTANLTGAPSATTELVLVFKGPTGRGNLFDVDAFTVNTSAAYDEGSRDVHLFYYPWYGSPSGGGSWRHWPQGGHTPPDDIGADLYPALGPYDSGDMAGTVAQHMKWVKRSGAGVLVYSWWGRDGYEDRLAKGVLDAAAEEGIEVAWHLEPYAGRTAASTVADIRYLNAAYGSHPAFHRSAEHGGKPAFYVFESLRTTDWAALDEVTDDNIVLAQTTDTSKIAHFSGMYTYDGIAGATAPGWKHAGDYARAHDLIWAPSVAPGYVDDRAVPGNTTPTLGRADGAAYDKQWTNALDPAVGGSPDWVSVTSFNEWHEGSSIEPADSTPPAGHGYQTFEGAYGKTGEAAETAYLDRTAYWADRFESAKRRGRTS
;
A
#
# COMPACT_ATOMS: atom_id res chain seq x y z
N MET A 1 52.77 57.77 -0.65
CA MET A 1 54.10 58.12 -0.07
C MET A 1 55.13 57.13 -0.59
N SER A 2 56.42 57.48 -0.60
CA SER A 2 57.55 56.58 -0.94
C SER A 2 57.91 55.66 0.25
N PRO A 3 58.70 54.55 0.11
CA PRO A 3 59.83 54.38 -0.82
C PRO A 3 59.93 53.05 -1.63
N SER A 4 61.04 52.92 -2.36
CA SER A 4 61.45 51.88 -3.35
C SER A 4 62.91 51.44 -3.04
N PRO A 5 63.73 50.78 -3.91
CA PRO A 5 63.54 50.04 -5.18
C PRO A 5 63.96 48.54 -5.02
N ARG A 6 64.36 47.66 -5.98
CA ARG A 6 65.03 47.64 -7.33
C ARG A 6 64.74 46.27 -8.01
N THR A 7 65.20 45.82 -9.20
CA THR A 7 65.43 46.29 -10.61
C THR A 7 65.83 45.04 -11.44
N GLY A 8 65.52 44.82 -12.72
CA GLY A 8 64.65 45.57 -13.66
C GLY A 8 64.95 45.32 -15.16
N LEU A 9 63.96 44.74 -15.86
CA LEU A 9 63.56 45.02 -17.27
C LEU A 9 64.30 44.44 -18.51
N LYS A 10 63.53 43.83 -19.42
CA LYS A 10 63.57 44.00 -20.90
C LYS A 10 62.18 43.72 -21.51
N LEU A 11 61.92 44.16 -22.76
CA LEU A 11 60.59 44.27 -23.37
C LEU A 11 60.63 44.01 -24.90
N LEU A 12 59.52 43.53 -25.50
CA LEU A 12 59.23 43.63 -26.94
C LEU A 12 57.72 43.38 -27.23
N THR A 13 57.22 43.82 -28.39
CA THR A 13 55.79 44.07 -28.65
C THR A 13 55.32 43.47 -29.99
N ALA A 14 54.01 43.23 -30.15
CA ALA A 14 53.38 42.57 -31.31
C ALA A 14 53.25 43.47 -32.57
N LEU A 15 53.02 42.86 -33.76
CA LEU A 15 51.71 42.90 -34.49
C LEU A 15 51.72 42.15 -35.86
N ALA A 16 50.72 41.25 -36.04
CA ALA A 16 50.00 40.80 -37.26
C ALA A 16 50.61 40.50 -38.67
N LEU A 17 49.96 39.49 -39.29
CA LEU A 17 49.57 39.33 -40.72
C LEU A 17 50.36 38.40 -41.69
N VAL A 18 49.96 37.12 -41.66
CA VAL A 18 49.56 36.24 -42.81
C VAL A 18 50.43 36.18 -44.08
N LEU A 19 51.01 34.99 -44.31
CA LEU A 19 50.89 34.26 -45.58
C LEU A 19 50.89 32.75 -45.27
N GLY A 20 50.07 31.97 -45.99
CA GLY A 20 49.65 30.63 -45.54
C GLY A 20 50.55 29.47 -45.94
N GLY A 21 50.71 28.51 -45.02
CA GLY A 21 51.18 27.15 -45.30
C GLY A 21 50.23 26.15 -44.63
N VAL A 22 49.79 25.12 -45.36
CA VAL A 22 48.79 24.16 -44.87
C VAL A 22 49.46 23.09 -44.01
N THR A 23 49.30 23.19 -42.69
CA THR A 23 49.45 22.05 -41.78
C THR A 23 48.08 21.42 -41.54
N ALA A 24 47.87 20.19 -42.00
CA ALA A 24 46.62 19.48 -41.78
C ALA A 24 46.46 19.15 -40.29
N THR A 25 45.61 19.91 -39.59
CA THR A 25 45.13 19.53 -38.26
C THR A 25 44.27 18.29 -38.38
N THR A 26 44.73 17.17 -37.83
CA THR A 26 43.86 16.00 -37.63
C THR A 26 42.76 16.38 -36.66
N SER A 27 41.57 16.65 -37.19
CA SER A 27 40.36 16.83 -36.38
C SER A 27 40.18 15.61 -35.49
N GLY A 28 39.99 15.82 -34.19
CA GLY A 28 39.44 14.76 -33.33
C GLY A 28 38.14 14.26 -33.95
N ALA A 29 37.90 12.95 -33.89
CA ALA A 29 36.68 12.38 -34.42
C ALA A 29 35.48 13.03 -33.70
N ALA A 30 34.58 13.64 -34.47
CA ALA A 30 33.35 14.18 -33.90
C ALA A 30 32.52 13.02 -33.30
N ALA A 31 31.76 13.34 -32.24
CA ALA A 31 30.78 12.43 -31.67
C ALA A 31 29.86 11.89 -32.78
N ARG A 32 29.61 10.58 -32.77
CA ARG A 32 28.93 9.87 -33.87
C ARG A 32 27.47 9.68 -33.47
N ALA A 33 26.73 10.77 -33.61
CA ALA A 33 25.33 10.87 -33.24
C ALA A 33 24.51 9.66 -33.73
N VAL A 34 23.65 9.15 -32.86
CA VAL A 34 22.68 8.09 -33.14
C VAL A 34 21.41 8.76 -33.69
N PRO A 35 21.12 8.74 -35.00
CA PRO A 35 20.02 9.51 -35.55
C PRO A 35 18.71 8.78 -35.26
N ALA A 36 17.77 9.40 -34.55
CA ALA A 36 16.50 8.76 -34.20
C ALA A 36 15.69 8.26 -35.41
N ALA A 37 15.87 8.87 -36.59
CA ALA A 37 15.24 8.45 -37.84
C ALA A 37 15.83 7.15 -38.45
N ASP A 38 17.02 6.73 -38.01
CA ASP A 38 17.64 5.47 -38.47
C ASP A 38 17.12 4.24 -37.72
N TYR A 39 16.27 4.40 -36.70
CA TYR A 39 15.81 3.32 -35.82
C TYR A 39 14.30 3.20 -35.79
N GLN A 40 13.82 2.00 -35.49
CA GLN A 40 12.41 1.72 -35.24
C GLN A 40 12.22 0.90 -33.96
N GLN A 41 11.34 1.36 -33.08
CA GLN A 41 10.84 0.60 -31.93
C GLN A 41 9.60 -0.20 -32.35
N VAL A 42 9.74 -1.51 -32.52
CA VAL A 42 8.64 -2.46 -32.81
C VAL A 42 8.07 -2.99 -31.51
N GLN A 43 6.76 -2.84 -31.31
CA GLN A 43 6.04 -3.35 -30.15
C GLN A 43 5.69 -4.84 -30.34
N LEU A 44 6.04 -5.69 -29.36
CA LEU A 44 5.81 -7.13 -29.39
C LEU A 44 4.79 -7.61 -28.35
N ALA A 45 4.63 -6.93 -27.22
CA ALA A 45 3.63 -7.25 -26.21
C ALA A 45 3.22 -5.98 -25.46
N VAL A 46 2.01 -5.92 -24.89
CA VAL A 46 1.59 -4.75 -24.08
C VAL A 46 0.56 -5.08 -22.98
N GLY A 47 0.67 -4.37 -21.86
CA GLY A 47 -0.24 -4.41 -20.71
C GLY A 47 -0.05 -5.63 -19.80
N ALA A 48 -0.72 -5.60 -18.64
CA ALA A 48 -0.58 -6.61 -17.60
C ALA A 48 -1.00 -8.03 -18.05
N ALA A 49 -1.91 -8.14 -19.01
CA ALA A 49 -2.31 -9.43 -19.58
C ALA A 49 -1.13 -10.11 -20.31
N GLU A 50 -0.43 -9.38 -21.17
CA GLU A 50 0.66 -9.94 -21.98
C GLU A 50 2.04 -9.84 -21.34
N VAL A 51 2.28 -8.91 -20.42
CA VAL A 51 3.61 -8.70 -19.80
C VAL A 51 3.59 -8.93 -18.29
N GLY A 52 2.55 -8.47 -17.59
CA GLY A 52 2.44 -8.56 -16.12
C GLY A 52 3.25 -7.47 -15.41
N GLU A 53 3.66 -7.74 -14.18
CA GLU A 53 4.64 -6.93 -13.44
C GLU A 53 6.05 -7.37 -13.88
N ALA A 54 6.54 -6.75 -14.95
CA ALA A 54 7.71 -7.20 -15.70
C ALA A 54 8.99 -7.22 -14.87
N MET A 55 9.81 -8.29 -14.94
CA MET A 55 11.08 -8.35 -14.21
C MET A 55 12.29 -8.57 -15.13
N SER A 56 12.32 -9.61 -15.96
CA SER A 56 13.49 -9.90 -16.82
C SER A 56 13.11 -10.58 -18.14
N LEU A 57 13.99 -10.53 -19.14
CA LEU A 57 13.85 -11.21 -20.43
C LEU A 57 15.11 -11.99 -20.87
N THR A 58 14.93 -12.88 -21.85
CA THR A 58 16.03 -13.50 -22.59
C THR A 58 15.58 -13.86 -24.01
N VAL A 59 16.38 -13.50 -25.02
CA VAL A 59 16.04 -13.71 -26.44
C VAL A 59 16.53 -15.08 -26.91
N LEU A 60 15.61 -15.92 -27.37
CA LEU A 60 15.91 -17.25 -27.85
C LEU A 60 16.50 -17.23 -29.28
N PRO A 61 17.24 -18.28 -29.70
CA PRO A 61 17.85 -18.37 -31.04
C PRO A 61 16.88 -18.27 -32.24
N ASP A 62 15.57 -18.38 -32.02
CA ASP A 62 14.53 -18.19 -33.04
C ASP A 62 13.84 -16.82 -32.96
N ARG A 63 14.44 -15.87 -32.23
CA ARG A 63 14.00 -14.48 -32.02
C ARG A 63 12.73 -14.29 -31.20
N SER A 64 12.20 -15.39 -30.66
CA SER A 64 11.16 -15.32 -29.63
C SER A 64 11.79 -15.03 -28.27
N VAL A 65 11.03 -14.43 -27.35
CA VAL A 65 11.51 -13.96 -26.05
C VAL A 65 10.84 -14.77 -24.95
N LEU A 66 11.61 -15.21 -23.95
CA LEU A 66 11.04 -15.56 -22.65
C LEU A 66 11.16 -14.34 -21.73
N HIS A 67 10.12 -14.06 -20.96
CA HIS A 67 10.14 -13.00 -19.95
C HIS A 67 9.39 -13.39 -18.69
N THR A 68 9.74 -12.75 -17.58
CA THR A 68 9.19 -13.01 -16.25
C THR A 68 8.31 -11.87 -15.77
N ALA A 69 7.28 -12.24 -15.01
CA ALA A 69 6.59 -11.32 -14.12
C ALA A 69 6.73 -11.76 -12.67
N ARG A 70 6.81 -10.81 -11.74
CA ARG A 70 7.12 -11.06 -10.32
C ARG A 70 6.17 -12.02 -9.63
N ASP A 71 4.92 -12.08 -10.11
CA ASP A 71 3.83 -12.98 -9.67
C ASP A 71 4.10 -14.49 -9.88
N GLY A 72 5.26 -14.86 -10.41
CA GLY A 72 5.66 -16.24 -10.71
C GLY A 72 5.42 -16.66 -12.16
N THR A 73 4.82 -15.82 -13.00
CA THR A 73 4.50 -16.17 -14.39
C THR A 73 5.71 -16.02 -15.31
N VAL A 74 6.08 -17.09 -16.01
CA VAL A 74 6.98 -17.04 -17.16
C VAL A 74 6.14 -17.01 -18.43
N ARG A 75 6.45 -16.08 -19.34
CA ARG A 75 5.77 -15.87 -20.62
C ARG A 75 6.70 -16.13 -21.80
N HIS A 76 6.12 -16.40 -22.95
CA HIS A 76 6.78 -16.60 -24.24
C HIS A 76 6.13 -15.71 -25.30
N THR A 77 6.88 -14.79 -25.89
CA THR A 77 6.43 -13.91 -26.99
C THR A 77 7.14 -14.29 -28.28
N ASP A 78 6.38 -14.59 -29.34
CA ASP A 78 6.96 -14.92 -30.65
C ASP A 78 7.46 -13.66 -31.42
N PRO A 79 8.21 -13.82 -32.53
CA PRO A 79 8.77 -12.67 -33.27
C PRO A 79 7.72 -11.75 -33.94
N ALA A 80 6.45 -12.16 -33.96
CA ALA A 80 5.30 -11.43 -34.51
C ALA A 80 4.43 -10.79 -33.40
N GLY A 81 4.76 -11.00 -32.13
CA GLY A 81 4.11 -10.41 -30.96
C GLY A 81 3.05 -11.29 -30.27
N ASN A 82 2.95 -12.58 -30.59
CA ASN A 82 1.98 -13.45 -29.91
C ASN A 82 2.52 -13.90 -28.55
N THR A 83 1.93 -13.39 -27.46
CA THR A 83 2.43 -13.64 -26.10
C THR A 83 1.59 -14.65 -25.31
N THR A 84 2.20 -15.78 -24.93
CA THR A 84 1.59 -16.91 -24.22
C THR A 84 2.22 -17.15 -22.85
N SER A 85 1.55 -17.86 -21.94
CA SER A 85 2.20 -18.33 -20.70
C SER A 85 3.02 -19.59 -20.99
N ALA A 86 4.31 -19.55 -20.64
CA ALA A 86 5.20 -20.71 -20.68
C ALA A 86 5.09 -21.54 -19.38
N GLY A 87 4.77 -20.91 -18.25
CA GLY A 87 4.54 -21.58 -16.98
C GLY A 87 4.25 -20.59 -15.85
N LYS A 88 3.94 -21.12 -14.66
CA LYS A 88 3.86 -20.34 -13.43
C LYS A 88 4.49 -21.10 -12.26
N LEU A 89 5.34 -20.41 -11.54
CA LEU A 89 6.01 -20.86 -10.30
C LEU A 89 5.18 -20.44 -9.09
N ASP A 90 5.23 -21.21 -8.00
CA ASP A 90 4.58 -20.84 -6.74
C ASP A 90 5.56 -20.05 -5.86
N VAL A 91 5.42 -18.72 -5.93
CA VAL A 91 6.39 -17.75 -5.39
C VAL A 91 5.92 -17.10 -4.08
N TYR A 92 6.86 -16.83 -3.18
CA TYR A 92 6.64 -15.91 -2.08
C TYR A 92 6.77 -14.48 -2.60
N THR A 93 5.82 -13.61 -2.25
CA THR A 93 5.75 -12.21 -2.71
C THR A 93 5.44 -11.31 -1.52
N HIS A 94 6.45 -10.56 -1.10
CA HIS A 94 6.42 -9.49 -0.10
C HIS A 94 7.49 -8.49 -0.55
N ASP A 95 7.19 -7.19 -0.50
CA ASP A 95 8.02 -6.09 -1.01
C ASP A 95 8.63 -6.36 -2.41
N GLU A 96 9.94 -6.60 -2.53
CA GLU A 96 10.63 -6.94 -3.80
C GLU A 96 10.59 -8.43 -4.18
N GLU A 97 10.25 -9.36 -3.27
CA GLU A 97 10.34 -10.80 -3.51
C GLU A 97 9.34 -11.30 -4.57
N GLY A 98 9.69 -12.43 -5.19
CA GLY A 98 8.91 -13.07 -6.26
C GLY A 98 9.81 -13.76 -7.28
N LEU A 99 9.36 -13.79 -8.53
CA LEU A 99 10.15 -14.27 -9.68
C LEU A 99 10.98 -13.13 -10.29
N GLN A 100 12.29 -13.34 -10.43
CA GLN A 100 13.30 -12.35 -10.85
C GLN A 100 13.84 -12.68 -12.27
N GLY A 101 15.17 -12.84 -12.40
CA GLY A 101 15.88 -13.06 -13.67
C GLY A 101 15.57 -14.37 -14.39
N ILE A 102 15.74 -14.35 -15.72
CA ILE A 102 15.61 -15.51 -16.61
C ILE A 102 16.68 -15.52 -17.69
N ALA A 103 17.34 -16.66 -17.92
CA ALA A 103 18.38 -16.77 -18.96
C ALA A 103 18.34 -18.09 -19.72
N ALA A 104 18.39 -18.02 -21.05
CA ALA A 104 18.62 -19.18 -21.89
C ALA A 104 20.08 -19.69 -21.74
N ALA A 105 20.28 -21.00 -21.68
CA ALA A 105 21.62 -21.57 -21.66
C ALA A 105 22.37 -21.27 -22.98
N PRO A 106 23.70 -21.06 -22.97
CA PRO A 106 24.49 -20.89 -24.21
C PRO A 106 24.39 -22.06 -25.20
N ASP A 107 23.96 -23.24 -24.73
CA ASP A 107 23.71 -24.44 -25.54
C ASP A 107 22.21 -24.72 -25.78
N PHE A 108 21.32 -23.77 -25.50
CA PHE A 108 19.84 -23.89 -25.54
C PHE A 108 19.29 -24.50 -26.84
N ALA A 109 19.91 -24.20 -27.99
CA ALA A 109 19.55 -24.80 -29.28
C ALA A 109 19.63 -26.34 -29.30
N SER A 110 20.36 -26.94 -28.35
CA SER A 110 20.51 -28.39 -28.15
C SER A 110 19.92 -28.90 -26.82
N THR A 111 20.02 -28.13 -25.73
CA THR A 111 19.61 -28.55 -24.38
C THR A 111 18.21 -28.11 -23.99
N ARG A 112 17.69 -27.05 -24.63
CA ARG A 112 16.46 -26.33 -24.24
C ARG A 112 16.46 -25.85 -22.78
N HIS A 113 17.63 -25.72 -22.15
CA HIS A 113 17.73 -25.37 -20.74
C HIS A 113 17.59 -23.86 -20.51
N VAL A 114 16.79 -23.50 -19.52
CA VAL A 114 16.54 -22.12 -19.07
C VAL A 114 16.83 -22.07 -17.57
N TYR A 115 17.51 -21.03 -17.13
CA TYR A 115 17.78 -20.75 -15.72
C TYR A 115 16.85 -19.62 -15.26
N VAL A 116 16.36 -19.73 -14.03
CA VAL A 116 15.35 -18.85 -13.44
C VAL A 116 15.72 -18.60 -11.98
N TYR A 117 15.66 -17.35 -11.52
CA TYR A 117 15.90 -16.98 -10.12
C TYR A 117 14.60 -16.50 -9.47
N TYR A 118 14.21 -17.08 -8.33
CA TYR A 118 12.91 -16.79 -7.70
C TYR A 118 12.86 -17.11 -6.20
N SER A 119 11.97 -16.44 -5.49
CA SER A 119 11.58 -16.70 -4.09
C SER A 119 10.56 -17.85 -4.00
N PRO A 120 10.92 -19.10 -3.63
CA PRO A 120 9.95 -20.14 -3.34
C PRO A 120 9.09 -19.81 -2.11
N LYS A 121 7.84 -20.30 -2.09
CA LYS A 121 7.06 -20.38 -0.85
C LYS A 121 7.66 -21.40 0.11
N LEU A 122 7.76 -21.01 1.36
CA LEU A 122 8.26 -21.81 2.49
C LEU A 122 7.24 -21.70 3.65
N ASP A 123 7.62 -22.13 4.85
CA ASP A 123 6.85 -21.92 6.10
C ASP A 123 7.06 -20.54 6.73
N THR A 124 7.82 -19.65 6.08
CA THR A 124 7.90 -18.22 6.39
C THR A 124 6.49 -17.60 6.50
N PRO A 125 6.18 -16.80 7.55
CA PRO A 125 4.92 -16.06 7.63
C PRO A 125 4.74 -15.05 6.48
N ALA A 126 3.50 -14.58 6.33
CA ALA A 126 3.15 -13.50 5.41
C ALA A 126 2.98 -12.17 6.17
N GLY A 127 3.22 -11.05 5.48
CA GLY A 127 3.30 -9.72 6.09
C GLY A 127 4.66 -9.48 6.74
N ASP A 128 4.71 -8.52 7.65
CA ASP A 128 5.98 -7.89 8.04
C ASP A 128 6.65 -8.58 9.24
N ALA A 129 7.97 -8.69 9.17
CA ALA A 129 8.82 -9.10 10.27
C ALA A 129 8.93 -8.01 11.33
N PRO A 130 9.13 -8.37 12.61
CA PRO A 130 9.25 -7.38 13.67
C PRO A 130 10.58 -6.62 13.52
N VAL A 131 10.54 -5.29 13.55
CA VAL A 131 11.74 -4.42 13.44
C VAL A 131 12.69 -4.57 14.64
N THR A 132 12.17 -5.02 15.80
CA THR A 132 12.92 -5.39 17.00
C THR A 132 12.34 -6.65 17.65
N GLY A 133 13.18 -7.44 18.32
CA GLY A 133 12.79 -8.75 18.86
C GLY A 133 13.97 -9.59 19.33
N GLY A 134 13.70 -10.82 19.77
CA GLY A 134 14.73 -11.81 20.07
C GLY A 134 15.15 -12.60 18.82
N ALA A 135 16.27 -13.31 18.89
CA ALA A 135 16.74 -14.15 17.78
C ALA A 135 15.68 -15.17 17.30
N ALA A 136 14.84 -15.69 18.21
CA ALA A 136 13.74 -16.60 17.87
C ALA A 136 12.58 -15.91 17.11
N ASP A 137 12.39 -14.60 17.28
CA ASP A 137 11.40 -13.82 16.54
C ASP A 137 11.81 -13.60 15.08
N PHE A 138 13.12 -13.49 14.82
CA PHE A 138 13.69 -13.35 13.48
C PHE A 138 13.88 -14.70 12.77
N GLU A 139 14.13 -15.79 13.52
CA GLU A 139 14.44 -17.11 12.91
C GLU A 139 13.26 -17.69 12.12
N ARG A 140 12.01 -17.38 12.50
CA ARG A 140 10.81 -17.77 11.72
C ARG A 140 10.70 -17.10 10.35
N TRP A 141 11.50 -16.07 10.11
CA TRP A 141 11.53 -15.30 8.86
C TRP A 141 12.69 -15.66 7.94
N LYS A 142 13.48 -16.69 8.27
CA LYS A 142 14.51 -17.19 7.35
C LYS A 142 13.87 -17.79 6.09
N GLY A 143 14.51 -17.54 4.96
CA GLY A 143 14.14 -18.07 3.66
C GLY A 143 15.34 -18.15 2.73
N HIS A 144 15.06 -18.28 1.44
CA HIS A 144 16.05 -18.26 0.38
C HIS A 144 15.41 -17.95 -0.96
N LEU A 145 16.23 -17.58 -1.94
CA LEU A 145 15.90 -17.55 -3.36
C LEU A 145 16.60 -18.71 -4.07
N ASN A 146 15.89 -19.36 -4.99
CA ASN A 146 16.36 -20.48 -5.80
C ASN A 146 16.83 -19.99 -7.16
N LEU A 147 18.08 -20.29 -7.52
CA LEU A 147 18.51 -20.37 -8.92
C LEU A 147 18.19 -21.79 -9.42
N SER A 148 17.10 -21.95 -10.17
CA SER A 148 16.66 -23.24 -10.73
C SER A 148 16.86 -23.33 -12.23
N ARG A 149 17.13 -24.55 -12.71
CA ARG A 149 17.22 -24.89 -14.14
C ARG A 149 16.02 -25.73 -14.57
N PHE A 150 15.30 -25.26 -15.59
CA PHE A 150 14.18 -25.93 -16.25
C PHE A 150 14.53 -26.31 -17.70
N THR A 151 13.63 -27.08 -18.34
CA THR A 151 13.71 -27.43 -19.76
C THR A 151 12.47 -26.92 -20.49
N LEU A 152 12.65 -26.17 -21.58
CA LEU A 152 11.54 -25.63 -22.38
C LEU A 152 11.07 -26.67 -23.42
N LYS A 153 9.85 -27.19 -23.26
CA LYS A 153 9.20 -28.13 -24.19
C LYS A 153 9.03 -27.52 -25.58
N ALA A 154 8.83 -28.37 -26.58
CA ALA A 154 8.68 -27.93 -27.98
C ALA A 154 7.45 -27.03 -28.19
N ASP A 155 6.41 -27.21 -27.38
CA ASP A 155 5.18 -26.39 -27.29
C ASP A 155 5.37 -25.02 -26.61
N ARG A 156 6.60 -24.66 -26.23
CA ARG A 156 6.98 -23.42 -25.52
C ARG A 156 6.61 -23.36 -24.04
N THR A 157 6.10 -24.43 -23.45
CA THR A 157 5.91 -24.51 -22.00
C THR A 157 7.16 -24.97 -21.25
N LEU A 158 7.30 -24.58 -19.98
CA LEU A 158 8.33 -25.11 -19.08
C LEU A 158 7.94 -26.51 -18.62
N ASP A 159 8.91 -27.42 -18.57
CA ASP A 159 8.74 -28.69 -17.88
C ASP A 159 9.01 -28.53 -16.39
N MET A 160 7.97 -28.21 -15.61
CA MET A 160 8.06 -28.04 -14.16
C MET A 160 8.67 -29.26 -13.46
N ALA A 161 8.40 -30.47 -13.97
CA ALA A 161 8.98 -31.72 -13.44
C ALA A 161 10.48 -31.90 -13.75
N SER A 162 11.06 -31.09 -14.65
CA SER A 162 12.48 -31.14 -14.99
C SER A 162 13.38 -30.40 -14.00
N GLU A 163 12.81 -29.59 -13.11
CA GLU A 163 13.49 -28.64 -12.22
C GLU A 163 14.74 -29.21 -11.52
N LYS A 164 15.82 -28.45 -11.55
CA LYS A 164 16.99 -28.66 -10.70
C LYS A 164 17.34 -27.33 -10.03
N VAL A 165 17.14 -27.23 -8.71
CA VAL A 165 17.73 -26.15 -7.91
C VAL A 165 19.24 -26.28 -8.01
N VAL A 166 19.89 -25.26 -8.56
CA VAL A 166 21.34 -25.21 -8.82
C VAL A 166 22.04 -24.60 -7.60
N LEU A 167 21.50 -23.51 -7.08
CA LEU A 167 22.03 -22.77 -5.93
C LEU A 167 20.87 -22.14 -5.15
N GLU A 168 20.94 -22.24 -3.82
CA GLU A 168 20.10 -21.51 -2.88
C GLU A 168 20.89 -20.30 -2.36
N VAL A 169 20.29 -19.10 -2.43
CA VAL A 169 20.82 -17.86 -1.84
C VAL A 169 19.98 -17.55 -0.60
N PRO A 170 20.54 -17.59 0.63
CA PRO A 170 19.79 -17.28 1.85
C PRO A 170 19.19 -15.88 1.83
N ASN A 171 18.00 -15.71 2.41
CA ASN A 171 17.34 -14.42 2.60
C ASN A 171 16.72 -14.35 4.01
N ASP A 172 16.70 -13.16 4.59
CA ASP A 172 15.82 -12.76 5.68
C ASP A 172 14.51 -12.23 5.03
N ARG A 173 13.32 -12.52 5.56
CA ARG A 173 12.03 -12.16 4.90
C ARG A 173 11.15 -11.27 5.78
N GLY A 174 10.15 -10.64 5.18
CA GLY A 174 9.21 -9.77 5.89
C GLY A 174 9.72 -8.35 6.11
N GLN A 175 10.83 -7.94 5.49
CA GLN A 175 11.20 -6.53 5.33
C GLN A 175 11.75 -6.34 3.91
N CYS A 176 11.50 -5.17 3.35
CA CYS A 176 12.28 -4.58 2.26
C CYS A 176 13.76 -4.47 2.70
N CYS A 177 14.76 -4.48 1.83
CA CYS A 177 14.74 -4.38 0.36
C CYS A 177 15.86 -5.22 -0.29
N HIS A 178 16.00 -5.10 -1.60
CA HIS A 178 17.13 -5.54 -2.43
C HIS A 178 17.26 -7.05 -2.65
N VAL A 179 16.63 -7.55 -3.72
CA VAL A 179 16.76 -8.94 -4.19
C VAL A 179 17.83 -9.15 -5.28
N GLY A 180 18.13 -8.12 -6.09
CA GLY A 180 18.99 -8.23 -7.27
C GLY A 180 18.41 -9.21 -8.30
N GLY A 181 19.16 -10.27 -8.63
CA GLY A 181 18.60 -11.50 -9.17
C GLY A 181 18.69 -11.71 -10.68
N ASP A 182 19.60 -11.03 -11.36
CA ASP A 182 19.80 -11.12 -12.81
C ASP A 182 20.84 -12.18 -13.23
N ILE A 183 20.76 -12.70 -14.45
CA ILE A 183 21.47 -13.91 -14.92
C ILE A 183 22.01 -13.73 -16.36
N ASP A 184 23.33 -13.88 -16.56
CA ASP A 184 23.93 -14.01 -17.91
C ASP A 184 25.15 -14.96 -17.90
N PHE A 185 25.69 -15.28 -19.08
CA PHE A 185 26.76 -16.25 -19.29
C PHE A 185 27.96 -15.67 -20.06
N ASP A 186 29.18 -15.96 -19.59
CA ASP A 186 30.37 -15.70 -20.40
C ASP A 186 30.50 -16.68 -21.60
N ALA A 187 31.44 -16.39 -22.51
CA ALA A 187 31.72 -17.24 -23.66
C ALA A 187 32.31 -18.63 -23.32
N ALA A 188 32.67 -18.90 -22.06
CA ALA A 188 33.01 -20.24 -21.57
C ALA A 188 31.77 -20.95 -20.94
N GLY A 189 30.62 -20.28 -20.93
CA GLY A 189 29.37 -20.72 -20.33
C GLY A 189 29.41 -20.85 -18.81
N ASN A 190 30.20 -20.03 -18.13
CA ASN A 190 30.02 -19.80 -16.69
C ASN A 190 28.78 -18.92 -16.51
N LEU A 191 27.89 -19.29 -15.59
CA LEU A 191 26.74 -18.50 -15.20
C LEU A 191 27.19 -17.45 -14.18
N TYR A 192 26.78 -16.21 -14.42
CA TYR A 192 26.85 -15.11 -13.46
C TYR A 192 25.45 -14.88 -12.89
N LEU A 193 25.36 -14.58 -11.59
CA LEU A 193 24.11 -14.22 -10.91
C LEU A 193 24.37 -12.99 -10.02
N THR A 194 23.53 -11.95 -10.12
CA THR A 194 23.54 -10.86 -9.13
C THR A 194 22.68 -11.21 -7.92
N THR A 195 23.05 -10.70 -6.75
CA THR A 195 22.27 -10.85 -5.52
C THR A 195 22.22 -9.53 -4.76
N GLY A 196 21.02 -9.08 -4.44
CA GLY A 196 20.79 -7.93 -3.55
C GLY A 196 21.30 -8.19 -2.13
N ASP A 197 21.47 -7.12 -1.35
CA ASP A 197 22.03 -7.17 -0.01
C ASP A 197 21.04 -7.53 1.09
N ASP A 198 19.75 -7.68 0.75
CA ASP A 198 18.67 -8.05 1.69
C ASP A 198 18.63 -7.09 2.90
N THR A 199 18.95 -5.81 2.69
CA THR A 199 19.11 -4.86 3.79
C THR A 199 18.09 -3.75 3.66
N ASN A 200 17.27 -3.63 4.70
CA ASN A 200 16.35 -2.52 4.88
C ASN A 200 17.16 -1.22 4.99
N PRO A 201 16.96 -0.25 4.07
CA PRO A 201 17.74 0.97 4.05
C PRO A 201 17.25 2.01 5.06
N PHE A 202 16.11 1.79 5.71
CA PHE A 202 15.42 2.77 6.54
C PHE A 202 15.94 2.76 8.00
N ASP A 203 15.47 3.68 8.85
CA ASP A 203 16.10 4.05 10.15
C ASP A 203 17.59 4.48 10.07
N SER A 204 18.17 4.59 8.87
CA SER A 204 19.57 4.96 8.61
C SER A 204 19.82 6.46 8.44
N SER A 205 18.75 7.27 8.36
CA SER A 205 18.78 8.65 7.82
C SER A 205 19.25 8.73 6.35
N GLY A 206 19.06 7.66 5.56
CA GLY A 206 19.46 7.53 4.16
C GLY A 206 20.92 7.13 3.93
N TYR A 207 21.71 6.92 4.98
CA TYR A 207 23.12 6.48 4.89
C TYR A 207 23.24 4.95 4.95
N ALA A 208 24.47 4.43 4.98
CA ALA A 208 24.72 2.99 5.16
C ALA A 208 24.02 2.40 6.41
N PRO A 209 23.20 1.32 6.27
CA PRO A 209 22.61 0.60 7.40
C PRO A 209 23.64 -0.33 8.05
N LEU A 210 24.02 0.00 9.29
CA LEU A 210 25.07 -0.69 10.06
C LEU A 210 24.59 -0.93 11.52
N ASP A 211 23.31 -1.25 11.73
CA ASP A 211 22.71 -1.30 13.07
C ASP A 211 23.00 -2.63 13.79
N GLU A 212 24.11 -2.66 14.51
CA GLU A 212 24.62 -3.81 15.26
C GLU A 212 23.84 -4.14 16.57
N ARG A 213 22.75 -3.43 16.89
CA ARG A 213 21.98 -3.65 18.13
C ARG A 213 21.42 -5.08 18.19
N GLY A 214 21.63 -5.76 19.32
CA GLY A 214 21.31 -7.18 19.50
C GLY A 214 19.82 -7.52 19.56
N ASP A 215 18.98 -6.52 19.79
CA ASP A 215 17.51 -6.56 19.74
C ASP A 215 16.93 -6.05 18.41
N ARG A 216 17.77 -5.59 17.46
CA ARG A 216 17.35 -5.10 16.15
C ARG A 216 17.31 -6.24 15.12
N ASN A 217 16.29 -6.24 14.26
CA ASN A 217 16.20 -7.15 13.12
C ASN A 217 17.51 -7.11 12.30
N PRO A 218 18.14 -8.26 11.99
CA PRO A 218 19.34 -8.34 11.17
C PRO A 218 19.29 -7.58 9.85
N GLN A 219 18.12 -7.38 9.24
CA GLN A 219 17.99 -6.66 7.97
C GLN A 219 18.40 -5.18 8.02
N PHE A 220 18.69 -4.59 9.19
CA PHE A 220 19.24 -3.21 9.29
C PHE A 220 20.78 -3.14 9.32
N ASP A 221 21.47 -4.21 8.93
CA ASP A 221 22.93 -4.33 8.96
C ASP A 221 23.47 -4.99 7.68
N ALA A 222 23.86 -4.16 6.70
CA ALA A 222 24.47 -4.59 5.43
C ALA A 222 25.88 -5.23 5.61
N GLN A 223 26.46 -5.12 6.80
CA GLN A 223 27.73 -5.77 7.11
C GLN A 223 27.59 -7.30 7.19
N ARG A 224 26.39 -7.81 7.48
CA ARG A 224 26.10 -9.26 7.52
C ARG A 224 26.08 -9.89 6.13
N SER A 225 25.76 -9.11 5.10
CA SER A 225 25.53 -9.52 3.71
C SER A 225 26.63 -8.98 2.79
N SER A 226 26.51 -7.76 2.26
CA SER A 226 27.46 -7.18 1.28
C SER A 226 28.89 -7.17 1.80
N GLY A 227 29.08 -6.66 3.02
CA GLY A 227 30.37 -6.60 3.70
C GLY A 227 30.90 -7.97 4.17
N ASN A 228 30.15 -9.06 4.01
CA ASN A 228 30.53 -10.39 4.49
C ASN A 228 31.11 -11.25 3.36
N THR A 229 32.34 -11.75 3.53
CA THR A 229 33.01 -12.64 2.56
C THR A 229 32.42 -14.07 2.54
N ASN A 230 31.64 -14.43 3.55
CA ASN A 230 31.05 -15.76 3.75
C ASN A 230 29.52 -15.80 3.54
N ASP A 231 28.93 -14.71 3.04
CA ASP A 231 27.52 -14.62 2.62
C ASP A 231 27.42 -14.57 1.08
N LEU A 232 26.23 -14.86 0.54
CA LEU A 232 25.96 -14.81 -0.90
C LEU A 232 25.20 -13.54 -1.34
N ARG A 233 24.66 -12.75 -0.42
CA ARG A 233 23.90 -11.51 -0.67
C ARG A 233 24.81 -10.29 -0.87
N GLY A 234 24.43 -9.34 -1.71
CA GLY A 234 25.22 -8.16 -2.07
C GLY A 234 26.47 -8.51 -2.88
N LYS A 235 26.31 -9.36 -3.90
CA LYS A 235 27.40 -9.99 -4.68
C LYS A 235 27.08 -10.03 -6.19
N VAL A 236 28.14 -10.23 -6.98
CA VAL A 236 28.06 -10.94 -8.26
C VAL A 236 28.71 -12.30 -8.07
N LEU A 237 27.89 -13.35 -8.14
CA LEU A 237 28.30 -14.74 -8.05
C LEU A 237 28.67 -15.27 -9.43
N ARG A 238 29.62 -16.20 -9.51
CA ARG A 238 29.99 -16.88 -10.76
C ARG A 238 30.23 -18.36 -10.53
N ILE A 239 29.45 -19.19 -11.22
CA ILE A 239 29.45 -20.65 -11.12
C ILE A 239 29.47 -21.28 -12.52
N LYS A 240 29.82 -22.56 -12.61
CA LYS A 240 29.73 -23.35 -13.85
C LYS A 240 28.66 -24.44 -13.67
N PRO A 241 27.43 -24.25 -14.19
CA PRO A 241 26.38 -25.26 -14.12
C PRO A 241 26.79 -26.58 -14.78
N THR A 242 26.20 -27.68 -14.31
CA THR A 242 26.46 -29.04 -14.79
C THR A 242 25.21 -29.67 -15.39
N ALA A 243 25.39 -30.63 -16.31
CA ALA A 243 24.28 -31.38 -16.89
C ALA A 243 23.41 -32.10 -15.83
N ALA A 244 24.02 -32.52 -14.71
CA ALA A 244 23.34 -33.18 -13.60
C ALA A 244 22.38 -32.27 -12.80
N GLY A 245 22.53 -30.94 -12.90
CA GLY A 245 21.66 -29.96 -12.22
C GLY A 245 22.32 -29.16 -11.09
N GLY A 246 23.47 -29.60 -10.57
CA GLY A 246 24.31 -28.78 -9.67
C GLY A 246 25.31 -27.92 -10.44
N TYR A 247 26.27 -27.30 -9.74
CA TYR A 247 27.35 -26.50 -10.33
C TYR A 247 28.74 -26.95 -9.86
N THR A 248 29.77 -26.33 -10.45
CA THR A 248 31.15 -26.32 -9.98
C THR A 248 31.66 -24.88 -9.91
N VAL A 249 32.67 -24.57 -9.10
CA VAL A 249 33.22 -23.22 -9.00
C VAL A 249 34.36 -23.03 -10.03
N PRO A 250 34.27 -22.04 -10.95
CA PRO A 250 35.34 -21.77 -11.91
C PRO A 250 36.54 -21.08 -11.25
N ALA A 251 37.73 -21.35 -11.78
CA ALA A 251 38.96 -20.73 -11.29
C ALA A 251 38.98 -19.21 -11.55
N GLY A 252 39.60 -18.45 -10.63
CA GLY A 252 39.66 -16.99 -10.72
C GLY A 252 38.38 -16.28 -10.26
N ASN A 253 37.62 -16.88 -9.35
CA ASN A 253 36.71 -16.15 -8.46
C ASN A 253 37.53 -15.38 -7.38
N LEU A 254 36.88 -14.52 -6.59
CA LEU A 254 37.55 -13.67 -5.60
C LEU A 254 38.26 -14.48 -4.50
N PHE A 255 37.65 -15.59 -4.10
CA PHE A 255 38.19 -16.51 -3.11
C PHE A 255 38.38 -17.90 -3.70
N ALA A 256 39.51 -18.55 -3.38
CA ALA A 256 39.77 -19.91 -3.84
C ALA A 256 38.93 -20.93 -3.02
N PRO A 257 38.42 -22.01 -3.63
CA PRO A 257 37.73 -23.08 -2.89
C PRO A 257 38.55 -23.60 -1.69
N GLY A 258 37.94 -23.60 -0.50
CA GLY A 258 38.60 -23.94 0.76
C GLY A 258 39.35 -22.80 1.45
N THR A 259 39.16 -21.55 1.03
CA THR A 259 39.67 -20.37 1.77
C THR A 259 38.81 -20.10 3.01
N ASP A 260 39.43 -20.08 4.20
CA ASP A 260 38.72 -19.95 5.47
C ASP A 260 37.82 -18.71 5.55
N ARG A 261 36.58 -18.93 6.03
CA ARG A 261 35.51 -17.92 6.19
C ARG A 261 35.21 -17.15 4.89
N THR A 262 35.10 -17.87 3.76
CA THR A 262 34.70 -17.29 2.47
C THR A 262 33.78 -18.20 1.65
N ARG A 263 32.94 -17.59 0.80
CA ARG A 263 32.19 -18.26 -0.27
C ARG A 263 32.97 -18.20 -1.59
N PRO A 264 33.48 -19.33 -2.11
CA PRO A 264 34.25 -19.34 -3.35
C PRO A 264 33.41 -19.06 -4.60
N GLU A 265 32.07 -19.04 -4.50
CA GLU A 265 31.14 -18.64 -5.55
C GLU A 265 31.22 -17.14 -5.89
N ILE A 266 31.75 -16.30 -4.98
CA ILE A 266 31.86 -14.85 -5.15
C ILE A 266 32.87 -14.51 -6.26
N TYR A 267 32.41 -13.85 -7.32
CA TYR A 267 33.29 -13.20 -8.31
C TYR A 267 33.55 -11.74 -7.91
N ALA A 268 32.52 -11.00 -7.51
CA ALA A 268 32.66 -9.67 -6.91
C ALA A 268 31.70 -9.48 -5.72
N MET A 269 32.05 -8.59 -4.80
CA MET A 269 31.29 -8.32 -3.57
C MET A 269 31.24 -6.84 -3.25
N GLY A 270 30.34 -6.47 -2.33
CA GLY A 270 30.25 -5.10 -1.81
C GLY A 270 29.39 -4.21 -2.71
N PHE A 271 28.20 -4.72 -3.04
CA PHE A 271 27.12 -4.04 -3.76
C PHE A 271 25.87 -3.96 -2.87
N ARG A 272 24.92 -3.05 -3.13
CA ARG A 272 23.66 -2.91 -2.37
C ARG A 272 22.50 -3.63 -3.08
N ASN A 273 22.09 -3.15 -4.23
CA ASN A 273 21.13 -3.81 -5.11
C ASN A 273 21.70 -3.85 -6.54
N PRO A 274 22.61 -4.81 -6.83
CA PRO A 274 23.18 -5.02 -8.16
C PRO A 274 22.08 -5.57 -9.08
N PHE A 275 21.17 -4.72 -9.53
CA PHE A 275 19.85 -5.16 -9.96
C PHE A 275 19.86 -5.80 -11.35
N ARG A 276 20.63 -5.27 -12.30
CA ARG A 276 20.73 -5.80 -13.68
C ARG A 276 22.16 -5.73 -14.20
N MET A 277 22.57 -6.74 -15.00
CA MET A 277 23.91 -6.84 -15.58
C MET A 277 23.92 -7.54 -16.95
N SER A 278 24.96 -7.27 -17.74
CA SER A 278 25.34 -8.10 -18.90
C SER A 278 26.79 -8.56 -18.81
N VAL A 279 27.10 -9.71 -19.40
CA VAL A 279 28.48 -10.21 -19.54
C VAL A 279 28.89 -10.05 -21.00
N ASP A 280 29.80 -9.11 -21.27
CA ASP A 280 30.36 -8.90 -22.61
C ASP A 280 31.16 -10.13 -23.05
N LYS A 281 30.50 -11.03 -23.78
CA LYS A 281 31.05 -12.31 -24.26
C LYS A 281 32.35 -12.16 -25.08
N LYS A 282 32.70 -10.96 -25.57
CA LYS A 282 33.96 -10.66 -26.28
C LYS A 282 35.14 -10.31 -25.35
N THR A 283 34.91 -9.86 -24.11
CA THR A 283 35.97 -9.47 -23.16
C THR A 283 35.89 -10.13 -21.77
N GLY A 284 34.75 -10.71 -21.39
CA GLY A 284 34.52 -11.27 -20.06
C GLY A 284 34.29 -10.22 -18.96
N ALA A 285 34.10 -8.95 -19.33
CA ALA A 285 33.70 -7.91 -18.40
C ALA A 285 32.21 -8.03 -18.08
N VAL A 286 31.86 -7.96 -16.80
CA VAL A 286 30.47 -7.73 -16.37
C VAL A 286 30.21 -6.22 -16.39
N LEU A 287 29.10 -5.79 -16.97
CA LEU A 287 28.60 -4.42 -16.92
C LEU A 287 27.36 -4.45 -16.01
N LEU A 288 27.32 -3.61 -14.99
CA LEU A 288 26.36 -3.73 -13.87
C LEU A 288 25.74 -2.37 -13.55
N GLY A 289 24.47 -2.34 -13.13
CA GLY A 289 23.89 -1.24 -12.36
C GLY A 289 23.73 -1.63 -10.89
N ASP A 290 24.23 -0.81 -9.96
CA ASP A 290 24.02 -0.95 -8.51
C ASP A 290 23.39 0.32 -7.94
N TYR A 291 22.33 0.14 -7.15
CA TYR A 291 21.71 1.23 -6.39
C TYR A 291 22.58 1.57 -5.17
N GLY A 292 22.45 2.77 -4.62
CA GLY A 292 23.25 3.26 -3.50
C GLY A 292 22.38 3.87 -2.39
N PRO A 293 22.94 4.71 -1.51
CA PRO A 293 22.21 5.36 -0.42
C PRO A 293 21.16 6.37 -0.91
N ASP A 294 20.21 6.71 -0.06
CA ASP A 294 19.10 7.65 -0.33
C ASP A 294 19.27 9.01 0.39
N ALA A 295 20.42 9.26 1.02
CA ALA A 295 20.68 10.47 1.81
C ALA A 295 20.63 11.76 0.97
N GLY A 296 19.71 12.68 1.29
CA GLY A 296 19.53 13.98 0.61
C GLY A 296 20.66 15.02 0.78
N GLY A 297 21.89 14.58 1.07
CA GLY A 297 23.08 15.41 1.25
C GLY A 297 24.18 14.63 1.99
N GLY A 298 25.43 15.12 1.94
CA GLY A 298 26.56 14.51 2.63
C GLY A 298 26.84 15.12 4.02
N ASP A 299 27.15 14.26 5.00
CA ASP A 299 27.61 14.65 6.34
C ASP A 299 29.00 14.07 6.60
N ALA A 300 29.95 14.93 6.99
CA ALA A 300 31.32 14.55 7.33
C ALA A 300 31.43 13.49 8.46
N ASN A 301 30.37 13.30 9.25
CA ASN A 301 30.26 12.34 10.33
C ASN A 301 29.39 11.10 9.99
N ARG A 302 28.77 11.03 8.81
CA ARG A 302 27.99 9.85 8.37
C ARG A 302 28.55 9.25 7.09
N GLY A 303 28.67 10.04 6.01
CA GLY A 303 29.03 9.58 4.67
C GLY A 303 28.68 10.59 3.56
N PRO A 304 28.81 10.20 2.28
CA PRO A 304 28.28 10.97 1.16
C PRO A 304 26.74 11.00 1.17
N GLY A 305 26.17 11.90 0.36
CA GLY A 305 24.76 11.84 -0.02
C GLY A 305 24.48 10.76 -1.06
N GLY A 306 23.25 10.77 -1.61
CA GLY A 306 22.78 9.88 -2.66
C GLY A 306 23.74 9.83 -3.86
N GLN A 307 24.15 8.62 -4.21
CA GLN A 307 24.83 8.32 -5.46
C GLN A 307 24.66 6.83 -5.81
N VAL A 308 24.47 6.56 -7.10
CA VAL A 308 24.28 5.26 -7.72
C VAL A 308 25.34 4.99 -8.78
N GLU A 309 25.55 3.72 -9.12
CA GLU A 309 26.76 3.29 -9.83
C GLU A 309 26.43 2.42 -11.05
N PHE A 310 27.04 2.76 -12.20
CA PHE A 310 27.31 1.78 -13.24
C PHE A 310 28.73 1.27 -13.11
N ASP A 311 28.88 -0.04 -13.14
CA ASP A 311 30.14 -0.72 -12.86
C ASP A 311 30.65 -1.58 -14.02
N ARG A 312 31.97 -1.83 -14.02
CA ARG A 312 32.65 -2.57 -15.09
C ARG A 312 33.67 -3.57 -14.54
N ILE A 313 33.16 -4.74 -14.15
CA ILE A 313 33.88 -5.79 -13.43
C ILE A 313 34.74 -6.64 -14.37
N THR A 314 35.93 -6.13 -14.69
CA THR A 314 36.94 -6.81 -15.53
C THR A 314 37.79 -7.84 -14.79
N ALA A 315 37.71 -7.90 -13.45
CA ALA A 315 38.42 -8.86 -12.61
C ALA A 315 37.75 -8.95 -11.23
N PRO A 316 37.93 -10.04 -10.46
CA PRO A 316 37.36 -10.18 -9.11
C PRO A 316 37.71 -9.03 -8.16
N GLY A 317 36.82 -8.68 -7.24
CA GLY A 317 37.11 -7.63 -6.25
C GLY A 317 35.98 -7.31 -5.27
N ASN A 318 36.31 -6.47 -4.29
CA ASN A 318 35.36 -5.75 -3.45
C ASN A 318 35.10 -4.37 -4.09
N TYR A 319 33.85 -3.93 -4.10
CA TYR A 319 33.40 -2.68 -4.74
C TYR A 319 33.02 -1.58 -3.72
N GLY A 320 32.68 -1.96 -2.49
CA GLY A 320 32.82 -1.07 -1.33
C GLY A 320 31.67 -1.09 -0.34
N TRP A 321 30.44 -1.33 -0.79
CA TRP A 321 29.26 -1.26 0.07
C TRP A 321 29.32 -2.30 1.21
N PRO A 322 28.98 -1.94 2.47
CA PRO A 322 28.38 -0.69 2.92
C PRO A 322 29.37 0.36 3.47
N TYR A 323 30.67 0.24 3.16
CA TYR A 323 31.73 1.05 3.78
C TYR A 323 32.26 2.17 2.89
N CYS A 324 32.20 1.97 1.58
CA CYS A 324 32.77 2.82 0.54
C CYS A 324 31.84 2.82 -0.69
N THR A 325 31.88 3.87 -1.50
CA THR A 325 31.07 4.03 -2.72
C THR A 325 31.77 4.98 -3.70
N GLY A 326 31.36 4.94 -4.98
CA GLY A 326 31.74 5.90 -6.01
C GLY A 326 33.21 5.79 -6.38
N THR A 327 33.98 6.86 -6.17
CA THR A 327 35.43 6.88 -6.42
C THR A 327 36.29 6.54 -5.19
N ASN A 328 35.69 6.04 -4.10
CA ASN A 328 36.36 5.64 -2.86
C ASN A 328 37.26 6.72 -2.24
N THR A 329 36.91 7.99 -2.42
CA THR A 329 37.55 9.11 -1.73
C THR A 329 37.04 9.24 -0.29
N ALA A 330 37.79 9.95 0.57
CA ALA A 330 37.41 10.12 1.98
C ALA A 330 36.06 10.83 2.20
N THR A 331 35.60 11.61 1.23
CA THR A 331 34.24 12.19 1.19
C THR A 331 33.15 11.16 0.88
N GLU A 332 33.48 10.11 0.13
CA GLU A 332 32.58 9.01 -0.27
C GLU A 332 32.70 7.77 0.64
N THR A 333 33.39 7.90 1.77
CA THR A 333 33.60 6.83 2.74
C THR A 333 32.66 7.03 3.92
N TYR A 334 31.95 5.98 4.36
CA TYR A 334 31.11 6.07 5.55
C TYR A 334 31.94 6.10 6.84
N ASN A 335 31.35 6.63 7.91
CA ASN A 335 31.86 6.50 9.26
C ASN A 335 31.33 5.22 9.92
N GLU A 336 32.11 4.60 10.80
CA GLU A 336 31.55 3.77 11.87
C GLU A 336 30.49 4.59 12.62
N TYR A 337 29.32 4.06 12.91
CA TYR A 337 28.22 4.81 13.53
C TYR A 337 27.53 4.00 14.62
N THR A 338 27.40 4.57 15.82
CA THR A 338 26.67 3.93 16.92
C THR A 338 25.17 4.22 16.75
N PHE A 339 24.39 3.22 16.35
CA PHE A 339 22.94 3.37 16.19
C PHE A 339 22.20 3.51 17.53
N PRO A 340 21.08 4.25 17.60
CA PRO A 340 20.43 4.97 16.49
C PRO A 340 20.90 6.43 16.30
N SER A 341 21.59 7.03 17.27
CA SER A 341 21.77 8.49 17.35
C SER A 341 23.23 8.96 17.50
N GLY A 342 24.20 8.07 17.27
CA GLY A 342 25.63 8.32 17.40
C GLY A 342 26.19 7.94 18.78
N PRO A 343 27.49 8.21 19.03
CA PRO A 343 28.40 9.01 18.20
C PRO A 343 28.89 8.28 16.95
N SER A 344 29.45 9.05 16.02
CA SER A 344 30.23 8.56 14.89
C SER A 344 31.68 8.28 15.30
N GLY A 345 32.23 7.18 14.79
CA GLY A 345 33.64 6.80 14.86
C GLY A 345 34.43 7.27 13.65
N ALA A 346 35.49 6.52 13.32
CA ALA A 346 36.37 6.83 12.19
C ALA A 346 35.70 6.47 10.85
N LYS A 347 36.24 7.01 9.74
CA LYS A 347 35.92 6.56 8.39
C LYS A 347 36.65 5.26 8.05
N TYR A 348 36.00 4.35 7.33
CA TYR A 348 36.56 3.04 6.97
C TYR A 348 37.78 3.13 6.03
N ASP A 349 38.67 2.14 6.09
CA ASP A 349 39.88 2.09 5.25
C ASP A 349 39.61 1.43 3.88
N CYS A 350 38.99 2.18 2.95
CA CYS A 350 38.67 1.68 1.61
C CYS A 350 39.90 1.17 0.84
N ALA A 351 41.03 1.88 0.94
CA ALA A 351 42.24 1.61 0.16
C ALA A 351 43.09 0.46 0.74
N GLY A 352 43.13 0.31 2.07
CA GLY A 352 43.79 -0.82 2.73
C GLY A 352 42.88 -2.03 2.94
N GLY A 353 41.57 -1.92 2.74
CA GLY A 353 40.55 -2.95 2.98
C GLY A 353 39.75 -2.68 4.25
N PRO A 354 38.43 -2.41 4.17
CA PRO A 354 37.59 -2.13 5.34
C PRO A 354 37.60 -3.26 6.38
N ALA A 355 37.43 -2.90 7.65
CA ALA A 355 37.21 -3.85 8.72
C ALA A 355 35.71 -4.10 8.87
N ASN A 356 35.30 -5.37 8.86
CA ASN A 356 33.93 -5.77 9.18
C ASN A 356 33.92 -6.33 10.60
N ASN A 357 33.52 -5.47 11.53
CA ASN A 357 33.52 -5.74 12.97
C ASN A 357 32.14 -6.21 13.50
N SER A 358 31.10 -6.25 12.65
CA SER A 358 29.73 -6.57 13.07
C SER A 358 29.64 -7.90 13.83
N PRO A 359 28.86 -7.97 14.93
CA PRO A 359 28.59 -9.23 15.61
C PRO A 359 27.89 -10.27 14.72
N ARG A 360 27.34 -9.85 13.57
CA ARG A 360 26.71 -10.71 12.56
C ARG A 360 27.69 -11.20 11.47
N ASN A 361 28.96 -10.80 11.49
CA ASN A 361 29.96 -11.18 10.48
C ASN A 361 30.43 -12.64 10.58
N SER A 362 29.98 -13.49 9.66
CA SER A 362 30.45 -14.89 9.53
C SER A 362 31.72 -15.05 8.67
N GLY A 363 32.15 -13.98 7.99
CA GLY A 363 33.28 -13.92 7.07
C GLY A 363 34.57 -13.37 7.67
N GLN A 364 35.48 -12.90 6.82
CA GLN A 364 36.75 -12.33 7.25
C GLN A 364 36.52 -10.95 7.91
N SER A 365 37.26 -10.66 8.99
CA SER A 365 37.14 -9.40 9.73
C SER A 365 37.80 -8.20 9.03
N LYS A 366 38.58 -8.45 7.96
CA LYS A 366 39.11 -7.43 7.06
C LYS A 366 38.88 -7.87 5.62
N LEU A 367 38.35 -6.97 4.81
CA LEU A 367 37.95 -7.22 3.43
C LEU A 367 39.09 -6.93 2.45
N PRO A 368 39.00 -7.41 1.19
CA PRO A 368 39.81 -6.88 0.10
C PRO A 368 39.61 -5.36 -0.05
N PRO A 369 40.65 -4.60 -0.47
CA PRO A 369 40.52 -3.19 -0.84
C PRO A 369 39.36 -2.94 -1.81
N ALA A 370 38.63 -1.85 -1.58
CA ALA A 370 37.51 -1.44 -2.40
C ALA A 370 38.00 -0.83 -3.73
N LYS A 371 37.44 -1.29 -4.84
CA LYS A 371 37.64 -0.72 -6.18
C LYS A 371 36.68 0.45 -6.41
N PRO A 372 37.09 1.52 -7.10
CA PRO A 372 36.16 2.56 -7.50
C PRO A 372 35.23 2.07 -8.62
N SER A 373 34.01 2.59 -8.61
CA SER A 373 33.01 2.50 -9.69
C SER A 373 33.55 2.95 -11.04
N TRP A 374 32.86 2.53 -12.11
CA TRP A 374 33.19 2.96 -13.47
C TRP A 374 32.52 4.29 -13.85
N ILE A 375 31.24 4.46 -13.50
CA ILE A 375 30.47 5.71 -13.65
C ILE A 375 29.50 5.84 -12.47
N LYS A 376 29.81 6.73 -11.51
CA LYS A 376 28.83 7.16 -10.50
C LYS A 376 27.96 8.30 -11.02
N TYR A 377 26.74 8.42 -10.51
CA TYR A 377 25.89 9.61 -10.66
C TYR A 377 24.93 9.75 -9.48
N GLY A 378 24.36 10.94 -9.30
CA GLY A 378 23.48 11.26 -8.19
C GLY A 378 23.69 12.69 -7.73
N TRP A 379 23.71 12.92 -6.41
CA TRP A 379 23.92 14.24 -5.79
C TRP A 379 25.21 14.94 -6.25
N GLU A 380 26.30 14.20 -6.42
CA GLU A 380 27.58 14.73 -6.90
C GLU A 380 28.26 13.84 -7.97
N GLY A 381 28.99 14.50 -8.89
CA GLY A 381 29.85 13.82 -9.86
C GLY A 381 29.16 13.19 -11.08
N ALA A 382 27.83 13.32 -11.20
CA ALA A 382 27.06 12.83 -12.33
C ALA A 382 27.60 13.31 -13.70
N PRO A 383 27.62 12.45 -14.74
CA PRO A 383 27.79 12.89 -16.12
C PRO A 383 26.71 13.91 -16.50
N PRO A 384 27.05 15.11 -17.03
CA PRO A 384 26.05 16.06 -17.53
C PRO A 384 25.10 15.45 -18.56
N GLU A 385 25.57 14.45 -19.30
CA GLU A 385 24.79 13.69 -20.28
C GLU A 385 23.64 12.85 -19.68
N PHE A 386 23.65 12.59 -18.37
CA PHE A 386 22.58 11.87 -17.65
C PHE A 386 21.48 12.78 -17.08
N GLY A 387 21.68 14.11 -17.10
CA GLY A 387 20.74 15.10 -16.53
C GLY A 387 20.56 15.00 -15.01
N SER A 388 19.40 15.42 -14.52
CA SER A 388 18.96 15.34 -13.12
C SER A 388 17.68 14.48 -13.00
N GLY A 389 17.34 14.08 -11.77
CA GLY A 389 16.17 13.24 -11.46
C GLY A 389 16.55 12.01 -10.64
N SER A 390 15.65 11.01 -10.63
CA SER A 390 15.78 9.70 -9.96
C SER A 390 17.17 9.06 -10.07
N GLU A 391 17.54 8.24 -9.10
CA GLU A 391 18.82 7.54 -9.05
C GLU A 391 18.52 6.03 -9.14
N SER A 392 18.48 5.48 -10.36
CA SER A 392 17.97 4.11 -10.60
C SER A 392 18.61 3.44 -11.84
N PRO A 393 19.85 2.92 -11.72
CA PRO A 393 20.59 2.30 -12.82
C PRO A 393 20.13 0.86 -13.06
N MET A 394 19.84 0.54 -14.33
CA MET A 394 19.26 -0.75 -14.74
C MET A 394 20.24 -1.61 -15.56
N GLY A 395 21.54 -1.41 -15.35
CA GLY A 395 22.59 -2.11 -16.11
C GLY A 395 22.52 -1.76 -17.60
N GLY A 396 22.25 -2.78 -18.42
CA GLY A 396 22.16 -2.66 -19.88
C GLY A 396 23.20 -3.49 -20.62
N GLU A 397 23.27 -3.31 -21.95
CA GLU A 397 23.88 -4.29 -22.86
C GLU A 397 25.11 -3.81 -23.62
N VAL A 398 25.97 -4.72 -24.11
CA VAL A 398 27.17 -4.35 -24.91
C VAL A 398 27.03 -4.81 -26.36
N TYR A 399 26.71 -3.89 -27.26
CA TYR A 399 26.52 -4.24 -28.67
C TYR A 399 27.80 -4.79 -29.31
N ARG A 400 27.70 -5.98 -29.94
CA ARG A 400 28.79 -6.62 -30.67
C ARG A 400 28.43 -6.81 -32.14
N TYR A 401 29.09 -6.03 -33.01
CA TYR A 401 28.86 -6.10 -34.46
C TYR A 401 29.52 -7.35 -35.06
N ASP A 402 28.71 -8.26 -35.60
CA ASP A 402 29.17 -9.31 -36.50
C ASP A 402 28.97 -8.88 -37.97
N PRO A 403 30.03 -8.77 -38.79
CA PRO A 403 29.89 -8.56 -40.23
C PRO A 403 29.18 -9.71 -40.94
N ASN A 404 29.28 -10.95 -40.43
CA ASN A 404 28.78 -12.17 -41.09
C ASN A 404 27.28 -12.42 -40.86
N LEU A 405 26.69 -11.83 -39.82
CA LEU A 405 25.27 -11.94 -39.50
C LEU A 405 24.39 -11.41 -40.64
N ASP A 406 23.63 -12.30 -41.28
CA ASP A 406 22.68 -11.96 -42.35
C ASP A 406 21.39 -11.40 -41.74
N SER A 407 21.42 -10.12 -41.37
CA SER A 407 20.32 -9.35 -40.82
C SER A 407 20.34 -7.93 -41.37
N SER A 408 19.19 -7.47 -41.85
CA SER A 408 18.98 -6.09 -42.29
C SER A 408 18.69 -5.13 -41.13
N VAL A 409 18.39 -5.64 -39.93
CA VAL A 409 17.99 -4.84 -38.76
C VAL A 409 19.09 -4.65 -37.73
N LYS A 410 20.26 -5.28 -37.94
CA LYS A 410 21.40 -5.23 -37.00
C LYS A 410 22.01 -3.83 -36.92
N PHE A 411 22.37 -3.41 -35.71
CA PHE A 411 22.94 -2.08 -35.47
C PHE A 411 24.27 -1.85 -36.22
N PRO A 412 24.66 -0.60 -36.52
CA PRO A 412 25.82 -0.32 -37.37
C PRO A 412 27.14 -0.57 -36.64
N GLN A 413 28.19 -0.93 -37.40
CA GLN A 413 29.54 -1.19 -36.88
C GLN A 413 30.12 -0.03 -36.04
N SER A 414 29.64 1.20 -36.23
CA SER A 414 30.00 2.38 -35.44
C SER A 414 29.65 2.27 -33.94
N LEU A 415 28.85 1.27 -33.54
CA LEU A 415 28.45 1.02 -32.15
C LEU A 415 29.11 -0.25 -31.54
N ASP A 416 30.00 -0.98 -32.24
CA ASP A 416 30.68 -2.17 -31.65
C ASP A 416 31.45 -1.79 -30.37
N GLY A 417 31.09 -2.43 -29.26
CA GLY A 417 31.69 -2.21 -27.95
C GLY A 417 31.20 -0.98 -27.21
N ARG A 418 30.09 -0.37 -27.65
CA ARG A 418 29.33 0.55 -26.79
C ARG A 418 28.46 -0.23 -25.82
N PHE A 419 28.42 0.26 -24.59
CA PHE A 419 27.48 -0.15 -23.56
C PHE A 419 26.20 0.69 -23.69
N PHE A 420 25.03 0.07 -23.59
CA PHE A 420 23.72 0.69 -23.74
C PHE A 420 23.12 0.80 -22.35
N ALA A 421 23.59 1.80 -21.60
CA ALA A 421 23.17 2.04 -20.22
C ALA A 421 21.66 2.36 -20.18
N THR A 422 20.96 1.75 -19.22
CA THR A 422 19.51 1.87 -19.05
C THR A 422 19.18 2.50 -17.69
N GLU A 423 18.13 3.33 -17.64
CA GLU A 423 17.74 4.06 -16.42
C GLU A 423 16.21 4.06 -16.25
N TYR A 424 15.76 3.59 -15.08
CA TYR A 424 14.36 3.32 -14.79
C TYR A 424 13.54 4.60 -14.60
N GLY A 425 13.90 5.43 -13.63
CA GLY A 425 13.10 6.59 -13.22
C GLY A 425 13.24 7.79 -14.17
N ARG A 426 14.43 7.98 -14.74
CA ARG A 426 14.71 8.96 -15.81
C ARG A 426 14.32 8.49 -17.20
N LYS A 427 13.93 7.21 -17.35
CA LYS A 427 13.29 6.63 -18.54
C LYS A 427 14.11 6.83 -19.82
N TRP A 428 15.38 6.40 -19.80
CA TRP A 428 16.27 6.52 -20.96
C TRP A 428 17.14 5.29 -21.22
N ILE A 429 17.63 5.24 -22.46
CA ILE A 429 18.74 4.39 -22.91
C ILE A 429 19.82 5.34 -23.45
N LYS A 430 21.08 5.17 -23.06
CA LYS A 430 22.21 5.99 -23.53
C LYS A 430 23.39 5.10 -23.92
N THR A 431 23.98 5.37 -25.09
CA THR A 431 25.17 4.64 -25.54
C THR A 431 26.42 5.26 -24.93
N VAL A 432 27.24 4.44 -24.28
CA VAL A 432 28.49 4.79 -23.61
C VAL A 432 29.64 4.13 -24.37
N GLU A 433 30.58 4.94 -24.86
CA GLU A 433 31.84 4.46 -25.43
C GLU A 433 32.73 3.86 -24.32
N VAL A 434 33.23 2.63 -24.52
CA VAL A 434 34.30 2.06 -23.70
C VAL A 434 35.63 2.33 -24.39
N LYS A 435 36.48 3.18 -23.81
CA LYS A 435 37.81 3.48 -24.37
C LYS A 435 38.76 2.27 -24.25
N SER A 436 39.87 2.30 -24.99
CA SER A 436 40.90 1.25 -24.97
C SER A 436 41.64 1.08 -23.64
N ASP A 437 41.59 2.09 -22.75
CA ASP A 437 42.06 2.01 -21.35
C ASP A 437 41.00 1.51 -20.37
N GLY A 438 39.77 1.25 -20.86
CA GLY A 438 38.62 0.84 -20.07
C GLY A 438 37.81 1.98 -19.46
N SER A 439 38.21 3.25 -19.61
CA SER A 439 37.47 4.42 -19.10
C SER A 439 36.23 4.75 -19.95
N ARG A 440 35.24 5.44 -19.38
CA ARG A 440 34.06 5.92 -20.13
C ARG A 440 34.44 6.99 -21.14
N GLY A 441 33.90 6.93 -22.34
CA GLY A 441 34.13 7.85 -23.44
C GLY A 441 33.00 8.85 -23.62
N ALA A 442 32.60 9.09 -24.86
CA ALA A 442 31.35 9.79 -25.16
C ALA A 442 30.14 9.05 -24.57
N ILE A 443 29.15 9.82 -24.10
CA ILE A 443 27.81 9.36 -23.75
C ILE A 443 26.86 10.06 -24.73
N GLU A 444 26.08 9.28 -25.48
CA GLU A 444 25.19 9.80 -26.52
C GLU A 444 23.80 9.15 -26.37
N ASP A 445 22.74 9.95 -26.48
CA ASP A 445 21.35 9.50 -26.37
C ASP A 445 21.02 8.40 -27.39
N PHE A 446 20.25 7.40 -26.96
CA PHE A 446 19.68 6.38 -27.83
C PHE A 446 18.16 6.64 -28.00
N PRO A 447 17.56 6.46 -29.20
CA PRO A 447 16.16 6.74 -29.44
C PRO A 447 15.22 5.74 -28.74
N TRP A 448 14.89 6.04 -27.48
CA TRP A 448 13.90 5.36 -26.67
C TRP A 448 12.61 6.19 -26.59
N THR A 449 11.44 5.55 -26.71
CA THR A 449 10.13 6.21 -26.59
C THR A 449 9.12 5.48 -25.68
N GLY A 450 9.56 4.39 -25.03
CA GLY A 450 8.80 3.75 -23.96
C GLY A 450 8.98 4.49 -22.62
N THR A 451 8.75 3.78 -21.52
CA THR A 451 8.77 4.31 -20.15
C THR A 451 9.93 3.73 -19.34
N GLN A 452 9.63 2.99 -18.26
CA GLN A 452 10.61 2.54 -17.26
C GLN A 452 11.31 1.28 -17.77
N VAL A 453 12.54 1.41 -18.27
CA VAL A 453 13.32 0.27 -18.78
C VAL A 453 13.63 -0.67 -17.62
N MET A 454 13.21 -1.93 -17.73
CA MET A 454 13.36 -2.97 -16.72
C MET A 454 14.51 -3.93 -17.03
N ASP A 455 14.65 -4.31 -18.30
CA ASP A 455 15.67 -5.26 -18.77
C ASP A 455 15.91 -5.11 -20.29
N SER A 456 17.02 -5.60 -20.82
CA SER A 456 17.36 -5.54 -22.25
C SER A 456 18.39 -6.58 -22.69
N ASP A 457 18.25 -7.13 -23.89
CA ASP A 457 19.12 -8.18 -24.47
C ASP A 457 19.31 -7.94 -25.98
N PHE A 458 20.47 -8.28 -26.55
CA PHE A 458 20.70 -8.22 -27.99
C PHE A 458 20.35 -9.55 -28.67
N GLY A 459 19.27 -9.55 -29.44
CA GLY A 459 18.78 -10.73 -30.14
C GLY A 459 19.76 -11.25 -31.20
N PRO A 460 19.58 -12.51 -31.67
CA PRO A 460 20.47 -13.15 -32.64
C PRO A 460 20.40 -12.51 -34.05
N ASP A 461 19.49 -11.58 -34.29
CA ASP A 461 19.45 -10.70 -35.47
C ASP A 461 20.11 -9.33 -35.27
N GLY A 462 20.71 -9.07 -34.11
CA GLY A 462 21.45 -7.85 -33.80
C GLY A 462 20.58 -6.63 -33.53
N ALA A 463 19.29 -6.83 -33.27
CA ALA A 463 18.35 -5.84 -32.75
C ALA A 463 18.36 -5.82 -31.21
N LEU A 464 18.11 -4.66 -30.60
CA LEU A 464 18.04 -4.53 -29.14
C LEU A 464 16.61 -4.82 -28.67
N TYR A 465 16.41 -5.83 -27.84
CA TYR A 465 15.14 -6.10 -27.18
C TYR A 465 15.10 -5.36 -25.84
N VAL A 466 13.95 -4.80 -25.48
CA VAL A 466 13.77 -3.98 -24.27
C VAL A 466 12.46 -4.35 -23.58
N LEU A 467 12.54 -4.67 -22.29
CA LEU A 467 11.42 -4.86 -21.39
C LEU A 467 11.10 -3.53 -20.70
N ASP A 468 9.83 -3.11 -20.76
CA ASP A 468 9.33 -1.84 -20.22
C ASP A 468 8.34 -2.14 -19.10
N TYR A 469 8.61 -1.65 -17.89
CA TYR A 469 7.76 -1.81 -16.71
C TYR A 469 6.47 -0.98 -16.78
N GLY A 470 6.37 -0.03 -17.72
CA GLY A 470 5.23 0.87 -17.83
C GLY A 470 5.32 2.01 -16.83
N THR A 471 4.15 2.45 -16.33
CA THR A 471 3.97 3.43 -15.25
C THR A 471 2.68 3.10 -14.46
N GLY A 472 2.48 1.83 -14.11
CA GLY A 472 1.25 1.31 -13.47
C GLY A 472 -0.04 1.43 -14.31
N SER A 473 0.01 2.05 -15.49
CA SER A 473 -1.14 2.51 -16.28
C SER A 473 -1.53 1.51 -17.37
N ASN A 474 -1.32 0.21 -17.11
CA ASN A 474 -1.47 -0.89 -18.07
C ASN A 474 -0.67 -0.69 -19.39
N ASN A 475 0.48 -0.04 -19.29
CA ASN A 475 1.36 0.40 -20.38
C ASN A 475 2.74 -0.27 -20.39
N GLN A 476 2.98 -1.27 -19.53
CA GLN A 476 4.16 -2.14 -19.64
C GLN A 476 4.20 -2.82 -21.01
N ALA A 477 5.39 -3.12 -21.53
CA ALA A 477 5.55 -3.60 -22.89
C ALA A 477 6.84 -4.40 -23.11
N LEU A 478 6.87 -5.16 -24.20
CA LEU A 478 8.08 -5.73 -24.76
C LEU A 478 8.30 -5.09 -26.13
N TYR A 479 9.51 -4.58 -26.38
CA TYR A 479 9.90 -3.96 -27.64
C TYR A 479 11.12 -4.67 -28.27
N ARG A 480 11.21 -4.59 -29.60
CA ARG A 480 12.43 -4.88 -30.39
C ARG A 480 12.79 -3.61 -31.17
N ILE A 481 14.00 -3.10 -30.96
CA ILE A 481 14.51 -1.89 -31.60
C ILE A 481 15.43 -2.30 -32.74
N GLU A 482 15.06 -1.92 -33.96
CA GLU A 482 15.69 -2.27 -35.23
C GLU A 482 16.45 -1.08 -35.81
N TYR A 483 17.60 -1.31 -36.45
CA TYR A 483 18.32 -0.30 -37.23
C TYR A 483 18.02 -0.44 -38.72
N LEU A 484 17.68 0.66 -39.36
CA LEU A 484 17.14 0.73 -40.72
C LEU A 484 17.96 1.62 -41.66
N ALA A 485 18.94 2.38 -41.14
CA ALA A 485 19.79 3.29 -41.92
C ALA A 485 19.00 4.28 -42.83
N GLY A 486 17.81 4.70 -42.40
CA GLY A 486 16.91 5.55 -43.17
C GLY A 486 16.13 4.85 -44.29
N SER A 487 16.01 3.52 -44.26
CA SER A 487 15.03 2.81 -45.09
C SER A 487 13.59 3.07 -44.63
N ASN A 488 12.63 2.62 -45.44
CA ASN A 488 11.22 2.55 -45.06
C ASN A 488 11.06 1.82 -43.71
N ARG A 489 10.14 2.29 -42.86
CA ARG A 489 9.87 1.71 -41.53
C ARG A 489 8.64 0.82 -41.60
N SER A 490 8.61 -0.25 -40.81
CA SER A 490 7.43 -1.12 -40.72
C SER A 490 6.24 -0.33 -40.17
N PRO A 491 5.02 -0.51 -40.70
CA PRO A 491 3.85 0.22 -40.20
C PRO A 491 3.48 -0.21 -38.78
N VAL A 492 3.06 0.75 -37.94
CA VAL A 492 2.65 0.47 -36.55
C VAL A 492 1.21 -0.02 -36.55
N ALA A 493 0.99 -1.26 -36.12
CA ALA A 493 -0.34 -1.82 -35.89
C ALA A 493 -0.89 -1.37 -34.54
N LYS A 494 -2.20 -1.06 -34.48
CA LYS A 494 -2.97 -0.97 -33.22
C LYS A 494 -4.28 -1.71 -33.38
N ALA A 495 -4.41 -2.83 -32.69
CA ALA A 495 -5.62 -3.62 -32.60
C ALA A 495 -6.45 -3.20 -31.38
N ALA A 496 -7.77 -3.11 -31.53
CA ALA A 496 -8.71 -2.97 -30.43
C ALA A 496 -9.99 -3.79 -30.70
N ALA A 497 -10.72 -4.12 -29.65
CA ALA A 497 -12.00 -4.83 -29.70
C ALA A 497 -13.05 -4.12 -28.81
N ASP A 498 -14.33 -4.23 -29.15
CA ASP A 498 -15.43 -3.70 -28.32
C ASP A 498 -15.69 -4.52 -27.04
N LYS A 499 -15.12 -5.74 -26.95
CA LYS A 499 -15.01 -6.59 -25.76
C LYS A 499 -14.05 -7.75 -26.01
N THR A 500 -13.47 -8.29 -24.93
CA THR A 500 -12.52 -9.41 -24.93
C THR A 500 -13.08 -10.69 -24.30
N SER A 501 -14.32 -10.68 -23.79
CA SER A 501 -14.96 -11.85 -23.18
C SER A 501 -16.49 -11.85 -23.39
N GLY A 502 -17.14 -12.98 -23.08
CA GLY A 502 -18.59 -13.12 -23.04
C GLY A 502 -19.10 -14.50 -23.51
N SER A 503 -20.33 -14.84 -23.13
CA SER A 503 -21.06 -16.02 -23.61
C SER A 503 -21.07 -16.19 -25.15
N VAL A 504 -21.12 -17.44 -25.61
CA VAL A 504 -21.29 -17.78 -27.03
C VAL A 504 -22.77 -17.75 -27.44
N PRO A 505 -23.12 -17.26 -28.65
CA PRO A 505 -22.23 -16.75 -29.70
C PRO A 505 -21.72 -15.33 -29.41
N LEU A 506 -20.39 -15.17 -29.35
CA LEU A 506 -19.73 -13.92 -28.99
C LEU A 506 -19.38 -13.12 -30.26
N THR A 507 -20.28 -12.23 -30.69
CA THR A 507 -19.99 -11.26 -31.75
C THR A 507 -19.14 -10.11 -31.19
N VAL A 508 -17.92 -9.95 -31.70
CA VAL A 508 -16.96 -8.89 -31.38
C VAL A 508 -16.80 -7.95 -32.58
N LYS A 509 -16.62 -6.65 -32.33
CA LYS A 509 -16.19 -5.67 -33.34
C LYS A 509 -14.74 -5.32 -33.10
N PHE A 510 -13.94 -5.48 -34.14
CA PHE A 510 -12.52 -5.15 -34.13
C PHE A 510 -12.28 -3.79 -34.78
N SER A 511 -11.18 -3.15 -34.41
CA SER A 511 -10.78 -1.83 -34.88
C SER A 511 -9.27 -1.79 -35.09
N ALA A 512 -8.84 -1.22 -36.21
CA ALA A 512 -7.44 -0.91 -36.49
C ALA A 512 -7.10 0.57 -36.21
N ALA A 513 -8.00 1.31 -35.54
CA ALA A 513 -7.86 2.75 -35.31
C ALA A 513 -6.60 3.10 -34.51
N GLY A 514 -5.83 4.08 -35.01
CA GLY A 514 -4.53 4.44 -34.44
C GLY A 514 -3.36 3.62 -34.97
N SER A 515 -3.58 2.64 -35.86
CA SER A 515 -2.52 2.11 -36.72
C SER A 515 -2.02 3.22 -37.65
N SER A 516 -0.71 3.27 -37.90
CA SER A 516 -0.09 4.35 -38.66
C SER A 516 1.17 3.89 -39.38
N ASP A 517 1.29 4.28 -40.65
CA ASP A 517 2.54 4.21 -41.38
C ASP A 517 3.47 5.39 -40.99
N PRO A 518 4.75 5.17 -40.63
CA PRO A 518 5.66 6.25 -40.22
C PRO A 518 6.06 7.22 -41.35
N GLU A 519 5.92 6.80 -42.61
CA GLU A 519 6.13 7.61 -43.82
C GLU A 519 4.83 8.31 -44.29
N GLY A 520 3.68 7.97 -43.70
CA GLY A 520 2.35 8.50 -44.03
C GLY A 520 1.64 7.77 -45.18
N GLY A 521 2.13 6.59 -45.56
CA GLY A 521 1.57 5.70 -46.57
C GLY A 521 0.19 5.14 -46.24
N ALA A 522 -0.49 4.62 -47.27
CA ALA A 522 -1.82 4.04 -47.14
C ALA A 522 -1.76 2.57 -46.72
N LEU A 523 -2.26 2.25 -45.53
CA LEU A 523 -2.25 0.89 -44.98
C LEU A 523 -3.27 -0.03 -45.67
N GLY A 524 -2.82 -1.23 -46.03
CA GLY A 524 -3.65 -2.43 -46.16
C GLY A 524 -3.83 -3.13 -44.81
N TYR A 525 -4.92 -3.88 -44.66
CA TYR A 525 -5.29 -4.56 -43.41
C TYR A 525 -5.55 -6.04 -43.65
N SER A 526 -5.10 -6.88 -42.71
CA SER A 526 -5.42 -8.30 -42.64
C SER A 526 -5.66 -8.68 -41.19
N TRP A 527 -6.81 -9.29 -40.90
CA TRP A 527 -7.14 -9.88 -39.61
C TRP A 527 -7.17 -11.40 -39.76
N ASP A 528 -6.48 -12.11 -38.87
CA ASP A 528 -6.78 -13.51 -38.51
C ASP A 528 -7.51 -13.49 -37.16
N PHE A 529 -8.63 -14.20 -37.03
CA PHE A 529 -9.39 -14.25 -35.79
C PHE A 529 -8.98 -15.39 -34.84
N GLY A 530 -8.04 -16.25 -35.24
CA GLY A 530 -7.53 -17.35 -34.43
C GLY A 530 -8.44 -18.59 -34.41
N ASP A 531 -9.55 -18.59 -35.13
CA ASP A 531 -10.43 -19.75 -35.38
C ASP A 531 -10.38 -20.23 -36.84
N GLY A 532 -9.49 -19.65 -37.65
CA GLY A 532 -9.36 -19.91 -39.09
C GLY A 532 -10.19 -19.01 -39.99
N ALA A 533 -11.00 -18.10 -39.43
CA ALA A 533 -11.63 -17.03 -40.20
C ALA A 533 -10.71 -15.80 -40.32
N THR A 534 -10.80 -15.08 -41.43
CA THR A 534 -9.96 -13.91 -41.74
C THR A 534 -10.76 -12.77 -42.36
N SER A 535 -10.25 -11.54 -42.31
CA SER A 535 -10.85 -10.36 -42.97
C SER A 535 -9.80 -9.36 -43.47
N THR A 536 -10.09 -8.64 -44.54
CA THR A 536 -9.24 -7.54 -45.06
C THR A 536 -9.83 -6.14 -44.82
N GLN A 537 -10.87 -6.05 -43.99
CA GLN A 537 -11.44 -4.76 -43.57
C GLN A 537 -10.62 -4.20 -42.40
N ALA A 538 -10.47 -2.87 -42.30
CA ALA A 538 -9.80 -2.24 -41.17
C ALA A 538 -10.52 -2.53 -39.83
N ASN A 539 -11.86 -2.42 -39.83
CA ASN A 539 -12.70 -2.53 -38.64
C ASN A 539 -13.81 -3.60 -38.81
N PRO A 540 -13.47 -4.90 -38.84
CA PRO A 540 -14.44 -5.97 -39.10
C PRO A 540 -15.26 -6.33 -37.86
N SER A 541 -16.35 -7.09 -38.07
CA SER A 541 -17.04 -7.82 -36.99
C SER A 541 -16.95 -9.32 -37.24
N HIS A 542 -16.68 -10.09 -36.19
CA HIS A 542 -16.62 -11.55 -36.23
C HIS A 542 -17.40 -12.18 -35.06
N THR A 543 -17.80 -13.45 -35.17
CA THR A 543 -18.65 -14.13 -34.18
C THR A 543 -18.10 -15.50 -33.82
N TYR A 544 -17.54 -15.60 -32.62
CA TYR A 544 -17.09 -16.88 -32.04
C TYR A 544 -18.30 -17.69 -31.58
N THR A 545 -18.53 -18.85 -32.20
CA THR A 545 -19.67 -19.73 -31.91
C THR A 545 -19.33 -20.90 -31.00
N THR A 546 -18.04 -21.22 -30.84
CA THR A 546 -17.51 -22.30 -29.99
C THR A 546 -16.84 -21.68 -28.76
N LYS A 547 -16.91 -22.36 -27.61
CA LYS A 547 -16.21 -21.90 -26.39
C LYS A 547 -14.70 -22.08 -26.56
N GLY A 548 -13.91 -21.08 -26.17
CA GLY A 548 -12.45 -21.13 -26.23
C GLY A 548 -11.80 -19.74 -26.15
N THR A 549 -10.48 -19.71 -25.97
CA THR A 549 -9.67 -18.49 -26.01
C THR A 549 -9.01 -18.38 -27.38
N TYR A 550 -9.32 -17.29 -28.08
CA TYR A 550 -8.85 -16.96 -29.42
C TYR A 550 -7.85 -15.81 -29.38
N ARG A 551 -7.02 -15.69 -30.43
CA ARG A 551 -6.03 -14.61 -30.57
C ARG A 551 -6.20 -13.84 -31.89
N PRO A 552 -7.08 -12.84 -31.91
CA PRO A 552 -7.27 -12.00 -33.09
C PRO A 552 -6.01 -11.18 -33.35
N THR A 553 -5.38 -11.39 -34.49
CA THR A 553 -4.16 -10.71 -34.92
C THR A 553 -4.50 -9.77 -36.08
N LEU A 554 -4.31 -8.47 -35.85
CA LEU A 554 -4.22 -7.50 -36.93
C LEU A 554 -2.80 -7.51 -37.48
N THR A 555 -2.65 -7.64 -38.79
CA THR A 555 -1.47 -7.25 -39.55
C THR A 555 -1.83 -6.07 -40.43
N VAL A 556 -1.10 -4.95 -40.28
CA VAL A 556 -1.16 -3.83 -41.24
C VAL A 556 0.04 -3.90 -42.17
N LYS A 557 -0.16 -3.44 -43.41
CA LYS A 557 0.84 -3.49 -44.47
C LYS A 557 0.94 -2.14 -45.19
N ASP A 558 2.16 -1.66 -45.42
CA ASP A 558 2.44 -0.41 -46.15
C ASP A 558 2.46 -0.63 -47.69
N PRO A 559 2.62 0.44 -48.50
CA PRO A 559 2.72 0.31 -49.96
C PRO A 559 4.00 -0.40 -50.43
N GLU A 560 5.12 -0.23 -49.72
CA GLU A 560 6.47 -0.69 -50.05
C GLU A 560 6.65 -2.21 -49.84
N GLY A 561 5.96 -2.79 -48.86
CA GLY A 561 5.89 -4.22 -48.61
C GLY A 561 5.96 -4.67 -47.15
N LEU A 562 6.33 -3.80 -46.20
CA LEU A 562 6.58 -4.16 -44.80
C LEU A 562 5.27 -4.28 -44.01
N THR A 563 5.36 -4.91 -42.84
CA THR A 563 4.20 -5.23 -42.01
C THR A 563 4.50 -5.09 -40.53
N GLY A 564 3.57 -4.50 -39.79
CA GLY A 564 3.50 -4.63 -38.33
C GLY A 564 2.25 -5.39 -37.92
N SER A 565 2.31 -6.04 -36.77
CA SER A 565 1.18 -6.80 -36.20
C SER A 565 0.85 -6.36 -34.77
N ALA A 566 -0.40 -6.53 -34.39
CA ALA A 566 -0.89 -6.36 -33.03
C ALA A 566 -1.95 -7.42 -32.74
N SER A 567 -1.77 -8.16 -31.64
CA SER A 567 -2.66 -9.24 -31.23
C SER A 567 -3.54 -8.85 -30.06
N LEU A 568 -4.66 -9.56 -29.91
CA LEU A 568 -5.60 -9.45 -28.79
C LEU A 568 -5.85 -10.84 -28.20
N VAL A 569 -6.49 -10.89 -27.04
CA VAL A 569 -7.04 -12.13 -26.45
C VAL A 569 -8.55 -12.01 -26.38
N VAL A 570 -9.28 -13.02 -26.87
CA VAL A 570 -10.75 -13.07 -26.80
C VAL A 570 -11.20 -14.42 -26.24
N THR A 571 -11.80 -14.43 -25.05
CA THR A 571 -12.35 -15.64 -24.41
C THR A 571 -13.85 -15.74 -24.66
N ALA A 572 -14.24 -16.60 -25.59
CA ALA A 572 -15.64 -16.86 -25.90
C ALA A 572 -16.20 -17.98 -25.03
N GLY A 573 -17.41 -17.79 -24.51
CA GLY A 573 -18.13 -18.75 -23.69
C GLY A 573 -17.97 -18.56 -22.18
N ASN A 574 -17.33 -17.48 -21.75
CA ASN A 574 -17.17 -17.06 -20.36
C ASN A 574 -17.08 -15.53 -20.35
N THR A 575 -17.84 -14.85 -19.50
CA THR A 575 -17.80 -13.37 -19.38
C THR A 575 -16.90 -13.01 -18.21
N ALA A 576 -16.02 -12.02 -18.37
CA ALA A 576 -15.20 -11.56 -17.24
C ALA A 576 -16.10 -11.02 -16.11
N PRO A 577 -15.78 -11.29 -14.83
CA PRO A 577 -16.60 -10.87 -13.70
C PRO A 577 -16.62 -9.35 -13.59
N THR A 578 -17.71 -8.78 -13.10
CA THR A 578 -17.78 -7.34 -12.75
C THR A 578 -17.47 -7.18 -11.28
N VAL A 579 -16.34 -6.55 -10.95
CA VAL A 579 -15.94 -6.21 -9.58
C VAL A 579 -16.15 -4.71 -9.36
N SER A 580 -16.71 -4.34 -8.21
CA SER A 580 -16.90 -2.94 -7.79
C SER A 580 -16.58 -2.77 -6.31
N LEU A 581 -15.46 -2.10 -6.04
CA LEU A 581 -15.05 -1.62 -4.72
C LEU A 581 -15.87 -0.36 -4.37
N ARG A 582 -16.78 -0.48 -3.40
CA ARG A 582 -17.73 0.56 -2.98
C ARG A 582 -17.22 1.37 -1.80
N GLN A 583 -16.52 0.69 -0.89
CA GLN A 583 -15.82 1.25 0.25
C GLN A 583 -14.39 0.70 0.26
N PRO A 584 -13.36 1.49 0.61
CA PRO A 584 -13.39 2.95 0.73
C PRO A 584 -13.71 3.61 -0.63
N PRO A 585 -14.43 4.75 -0.69
CA PRO A 585 -14.65 5.46 -1.95
C PRO A 585 -13.34 6.03 -2.50
N ASP A 586 -13.28 6.20 -3.82
CA ASP A 586 -12.16 6.84 -4.48
C ASP A 586 -11.96 8.28 -3.96
N GLY A 587 -10.73 8.61 -3.57
CA GLY A 587 -10.35 9.84 -2.88
C GLY A 587 -10.56 9.88 -1.36
N ARG A 588 -10.92 8.78 -0.65
CA ARG A 588 -11.14 8.79 0.81
C ARG A 588 -9.89 9.32 1.55
N LEU A 589 -10.12 10.25 2.49
CA LEU A 589 -9.08 10.79 3.38
C LEU A 589 -8.67 9.77 4.46
N PHE A 590 -7.38 9.45 4.54
CA PHE A 590 -6.80 8.52 5.52
C PHE A 590 -5.55 9.09 6.21
N SER A 591 -5.09 8.42 7.27
CA SER A 591 -3.76 8.57 7.85
C SER A 591 -3.10 7.21 7.98
N PHE A 592 -1.77 7.16 7.93
CA PHE A 592 -1.02 5.94 8.27
C PHE A 592 -1.34 5.49 9.70
N GLY A 593 -1.58 4.19 9.90
CA GLY A 593 -2.17 3.64 11.12
C GLY A 593 -3.71 3.61 11.16
N ASP A 594 -4.44 4.21 10.21
CA ASP A 594 -5.89 4.06 10.12
C ASP A 594 -6.28 2.60 9.81
N THR A 595 -7.32 2.09 10.48
CA THR A 595 -8.02 0.89 10.00
C THR A 595 -9.13 1.29 9.03
N VAL A 596 -9.00 0.83 7.79
CA VAL A 596 -9.85 1.24 6.66
C VAL A 596 -10.83 0.09 6.32
N PRO A 597 -12.14 0.26 6.57
CA PRO A 597 -13.14 -0.70 6.12
C PRO A 597 -13.30 -0.71 4.59
N PHE A 598 -13.63 -1.87 4.05
CA PHE A 598 -13.92 -2.11 2.63
C PHE A 598 -15.24 -2.87 2.39
N GLU A 599 -15.84 -2.62 1.23
CA GLU A 599 -17.02 -3.32 0.71
C GLU A 599 -16.84 -3.50 -0.81
N VAL A 600 -17.01 -4.73 -1.29
CA VAL A 600 -16.89 -5.13 -2.69
C VAL A 600 -18.15 -5.87 -3.11
N SER A 601 -18.84 -5.37 -4.14
CA SER A 601 -19.85 -6.16 -4.85
C SER A 601 -19.25 -6.76 -6.11
N VAL A 602 -19.40 -8.07 -6.27
CA VAL A 602 -19.00 -8.81 -7.48
C VAL A 602 -20.24 -9.45 -8.11
N SER A 603 -20.30 -9.46 -9.44
CA SER A 603 -21.29 -10.22 -10.20
C SER A 603 -20.66 -10.94 -11.39
N ASP A 604 -21.13 -12.14 -11.66
CA ASP A 604 -20.68 -12.98 -12.77
C ASP A 604 -21.90 -13.59 -13.49
N PRO A 605 -22.04 -13.45 -14.82
CA PRO A 605 -23.20 -13.96 -15.56
C PRO A 605 -23.26 -15.50 -15.68
N GLU A 606 -22.13 -16.18 -15.58
CA GLU A 606 -22.01 -17.63 -15.77
C GLU A 606 -21.89 -18.40 -14.44
N ASP A 607 -21.30 -17.80 -13.41
CA ASP A 607 -20.93 -18.50 -12.17
C ASP A 607 -21.97 -18.50 -11.04
N GLY A 608 -22.96 -17.62 -11.09
CA GLY A 608 -24.07 -17.56 -10.14
C GLY A 608 -23.75 -16.74 -8.88
N ALA A 609 -24.02 -17.31 -7.69
CA ALA A 609 -23.71 -16.64 -6.44
C ALA A 609 -22.19 -16.63 -6.19
N VAL A 610 -21.62 -15.45 -5.97
CA VAL A 610 -20.17 -15.28 -5.80
C VAL A 610 -19.71 -15.81 -4.44
N ASP A 611 -18.61 -16.55 -4.46
CA ASP A 611 -17.90 -17.01 -3.28
C ASP A 611 -17.01 -15.88 -2.74
N CYS A 612 -17.52 -15.14 -1.75
CA CYS A 612 -16.82 -14.02 -1.13
C CYS A 612 -15.47 -14.39 -0.49
N SER A 613 -15.17 -15.67 -0.24
CA SER A 613 -13.84 -16.09 0.25
C SER A 613 -12.74 -15.98 -0.82
N LYS A 614 -13.13 -15.82 -2.09
CA LYS A 614 -12.22 -15.66 -3.25
C LYS A 614 -12.09 -14.23 -3.75
N VAL A 615 -12.88 -13.30 -3.23
CA VAL A 615 -12.64 -11.87 -3.42
C VAL A 615 -11.46 -11.50 -2.53
N LYS A 616 -10.37 -10.98 -3.12
CA LYS A 616 -9.19 -10.51 -2.39
C LYS A 616 -9.12 -9.01 -2.51
N VAL A 617 -8.96 -8.32 -1.38
CA VAL A 617 -8.75 -6.88 -1.32
C VAL A 617 -7.33 -6.64 -0.82
N THR A 618 -6.54 -5.92 -1.61
CA THR A 618 -5.14 -5.62 -1.35
C THR A 618 -4.99 -4.14 -1.05
N TYR A 619 -4.33 -3.79 0.04
CA TYR A 619 -3.79 -2.45 0.25
C TYR A 619 -2.41 -2.36 -0.40
N LEU A 620 -2.25 -1.36 -1.26
CA LEU A 620 -0.98 -1.00 -1.85
C LEU A 620 -0.56 0.38 -1.33
N LEU A 621 0.71 0.51 -0.97
CA LEU A 621 1.35 1.80 -0.70
C LEU A 621 1.78 2.41 -2.03
N GLY A 622 1.19 3.55 -2.36
CA GLY A 622 1.49 4.32 -3.56
C GLY A 622 2.49 5.43 -3.28
N HIS A 623 3.45 5.59 -4.19
CA HIS A 623 4.38 6.71 -4.20
C HIS A 623 4.72 7.15 -5.63
N ASP A 624 4.73 8.47 -5.83
CA ASP A 624 4.93 9.20 -7.08
C ASP A 624 3.98 8.84 -8.24
N SER A 625 4.17 7.66 -8.84
CA SER A 625 3.44 7.21 -10.04
C SER A 625 3.19 5.70 -10.09
N HIS A 626 3.45 4.97 -9.00
CA HIS A 626 3.20 3.53 -8.88
C HIS A 626 2.84 3.15 -7.44
N ALA A 627 2.47 1.89 -7.21
CA ALA A 627 2.12 1.38 -5.89
C ALA A 627 2.49 -0.10 -5.73
N HIS A 628 2.98 -0.47 -4.55
CA HIS A 628 3.43 -1.82 -4.19
C HIS A 628 2.46 -2.46 -3.19
N ALA A 629 2.17 -3.75 -3.35
CA ALA A 629 1.23 -4.47 -2.48
C ALA A 629 1.87 -4.80 -1.12
N VAL A 630 1.31 -4.22 -0.05
CA VAL A 630 1.84 -4.37 1.32
C VAL A 630 1.09 -5.45 2.09
N THR A 631 -0.25 -5.42 2.06
CA THR A 631 -1.08 -6.38 2.79
C THR A 631 -2.41 -6.64 2.09
N SER A 632 -3.05 -7.78 2.38
CA SER A 632 -4.34 -8.14 1.77
C SER A 632 -5.23 -8.98 2.67
N LYS A 633 -6.52 -8.98 2.38
CA LYS A 633 -7.56 -9.70 3.12
C LYS A 633 -8.64 -10.20 2.16
N ASN A 634 -9.12 -11.41 2.37
CA ASN A 634 -10.20 -11.97 1.56
C ASN A 634 -11.57 -11.67 2.18
N GLY A 635 -12.57 -11.41 1.33
CA GLY A 635 -13.94 -11.08 1.70
C GLY A 635 -14.61 -10.13 0.71
N CYS A 636 -15.94 -10.18 0.64
CA CYS A 636 -16.74 -9.09 0.04
C CYS A 636 -16.87 -7.87 0.96
N SER A 637 -16.53 -8.00 2.24
CA SER A 637 -16.47 -6.90 3.20
C SER A 637 -15.43 -7.21 4.28
N GLY A 638 -14.99 -6.17 4.97
CA GLY A 638 -14.02 -6.29 6.06
C GLY A 638 -13.29 -4.97 6.31
N SER A 639 -12.10 -5.05 6.86
CA SER A 639 -11.22 -3.91 7.10
C SER A 639 -9.76 -4.31 7.03
N ILE A 640 -8.90 -3.40 6.57
CA ILE A 640 -7.44 -3.55 6.52
C ILE A 640 -6.83 -2.42 7.35
N ALA A 641 -5.90 -2.75 8.25
CA ALA A 641 -5.06 -1.75 8.89
C ALA A 641 -4.04 -1.24 7.87
N VAL A 642 -4.03 0.06 7.59
CA VAL A 642 -2.97 0.70 6.84
C VAL A 642 -1.76 0.83 7.78
N PRO A 643 -0.59 0.24 7.47
CA PRO A 643 0.58 0.31 8.34
C PRO A 643 0.99 1.76 8.65
N THR A 644 1.72 1.94 9.75
CA THR A 644 2.48 3.17 9.98
C THR A 644 3.73 3.12 9.11
N ASP A 645 3.72 3.87 8.02
CA ASP A 645 4.92 4.05 7.18
C ASP A 645 6.02 4.72 8.02
N GLY A 646 7.15 4.04 8.14
CA GLY A 646 8.40 4.54 8.72
C GLY A 646 9.59 4.32 7.79
N GLU A 647 9.30 4.00 6.53
CA GLU A 647 10.29 3.71 5.49
C GLU A 647 10.49 4.94 4.59
N HIS A 648 9.39 5.56 4.15
CA HIS A 648 9.46 6.75 3.31
C HIS A 648 9.69 8.03 4.11
N ASP A 649 10.29 9.03 3.46
CA ASP A 649 10.41 10.38 4.03
C ASP A 649 9.03 11.01 4.26
N SER A 650 8.90 11.79 5.33
CA SER A 650 7.64 12.45 5.73
C SER A 650 7.05 13.42 4.70
N ALA A 651 7.81 13.80 3.67
CA ALA A 651 7.39 14.63 2.56
C ALA A 651 7.37 13.92 1.19
N ALA A 652 7.54 12.59 1.16
CA ALA A 652 7.33 11.81 -0.05
C ALA A 652 5.87 11.92 -0.55
N ASN A 653 5.67 11.77 -1.87
CA ASN A 653 4.35 11.86 -2.50
C ASN A 653 3.52 10.58 -2.31
N LEU A 654 3.16 10.30 -1.05
CA LEU A 654 2.51 9.06 -0.65
C LEU A 654 0.99 9.09 -0.85
N TYR A 655 0.41 7.93 -1.15
CA TYR A 655 -1.03 7.69 -1.21
C TYR A 655 -1.36 6.22 -0.95
N GLY A 656 -2.60 5.92 -0.59
CA GLY A 656 -3.07 4.55 -0.48
C GLY A 656 -3.77 4.09 -1.76
N VAL A 657 -3.74 2.80 -2.07
CA VAL A 657 -4.65 2.21 -3.07
C VAL A 657 -5.27 0.95 -2.48
N PHE A 658 -6.59 0.81 -2.61
CA PHE A 658 -7.28 -0.45 -2.36
C PHE A 658 -7.60 -1.08 -3.71
N ASP A 659 -7.11 -2.29 -3.96
CA ASP A 659 -7.39 -3.09 -5.16
C ASP A 659 -8.20 -4.34 -4.78
N ALA A 660 -9.45 -4.40 -5.22
CA ALA A 660 -10.30 -5.57 -5.10
C ALA A 660 -10.25 -6.40 -6.38
N GLU A 661 -9.83 -7.66 -6.27
CA GLU A 661 -9.76 -8.62 -7.36
C GLU A 661 -10.70 -9.82 -7.13
N TYR A 662 -11.25 -10.36 -8.21
CA TYR A 662 -11.92 -11.66 -8.23
C TYR A 662 -11.63 -12.38 -9.54
N THR A 663 -11.40 -13.70 -9.46
CA THR A 663 -11.18 -14.58 -10.60
C THR A 663 -12.33 -15.59 -10.69
N ASP A 664 -12.98 -15.66 -11.85
CA ASP A 664 -14.09 -16.58 -12.12
C ASP A 664 -13.63 -18.04 -12.30
N LYS A 665 -14.57 -18.99 -12.42
CA LYS A 665 -14.26 -20.42 -12.70
C LYS A 665 -13.76 -20.67 -14.13
N GLY A 666 -13.86 -19.70 -15.03
CA GLY A 666 -13.27 -19.72 -16.37
C GLY A 666 -11.81 -19.26 -16.41
N GLY A 667 -11.30 -18.66 -15.33
CA GLY A 667 -9.94 -18.12 -15.21
C GLY A 667 -9.78 -16.67 -15.68
N LEU A 668 -10.85 -15.88 -15.78
CA LEU A 668 -10.73 -14.42 -16.01
C LEU A 668 -10.76 -13.66 -14.68
N THR A 669 -9.82 -12.74 -14.51
CA THR A 669 -9.70 -11.86 -13.34
C THR A 669 -10.11 -10.43 -13.70
N THR A 670 -10.88 -9.80 -12.84
CA THR A 670 -11.21 -8.36 -12.93
C THR A 670 -10.83 -7.65 -11.64
N HIS A 671 -10.36 -6.41 -11.76
CA HIS A 671 -9.93 -5.54 -10.67
C HIS A 671 -10.85 -4.32 -10.51
N SER A 672 -10.91 -3.78 -9.29
CA SER A 672 -11.57 -2.50 -8.97
C SER A 672 -10.72 -1.75 -7.95
N ARG A 673 -10.18 -0.60 -8.37
CA ARG A 673 -9.19 0.18 -7.60
C ARG A 673 -9.73 1.55 -7.21
N ASN A 674 -9.64 1.87 -5.92
CA ASN A 674 -9.92 3.20 -5.37
C ASN A 674 -8.66 3.73 -4.67
N THR A 675 -8.33 5.01 -4.91
CA THR A 675 -7.15 5.68 -4.35
C THR A 675 -7.53 6.41 -3.08
N LEU A 676 -6.71 6.34 -2.03
CA LEU A 676 -6.91 7.03 -0.77
C LEU A 676 -5.88 8.14 -0.64
N GLN A 677 -6.30 9.29 -0.12
CA GLN A 677 -5.45 10.49 -0.02
C GLN A 677 -5.03 10.71 1.43
N PRO A 678 -3.75 10.96 1.72
CA PRO A 678 -3.33 11.27 3.08
C PRO A 678 -3.98 12.59 3.52
N ARG A 679 -4.42 12.65 4.79
CA ARG A 679 -5.01 13.87 5.37
C ARG A 679 -4.05 15.05 5.33
N HIS A 680 -2.75 14.79 5.50
CA HIS A 680 -1.66 15.76 5.39
C HIS A 680 -0.88 15.50 4.09
N ARG A 681 -0.57 16.55 3.32
CA ARG A 681 0.20 16.47 2.07
C ARG A 681 0.93 17.78 1.78
N GLN A 682 2.11 17.69 1.20
CA GLN A 682 2.86 18.79 0.62
C GLN A 682 2.17 19.29 -0.66
N ALA A 683 2.31 20.58 -0.96
CA ALA A 683 1.52 21.26 -1.97
C ALA A 683 2.09 21.09 -3.38
N GLU A 684 3.40 20.89 -3.51
CA GLU A 684 4.12 20.61 -4.76
C GLU A 684 3.65 19.31 -5.42
N HIS A 685 3.07 18.38 -4.65
CA HIS A 685 2.49 17.12 -5.12
C HIS A 685 1.12 17.29 -5.81
N PHE A 686 0.92 18.39 -6.54
CA PHE A 686 -0.31 18.70 -7.26
C PHE A 686 -0.45 17.87 -8.55
N ALA A 687 -1.70 17.60 -8.94
CA ALA A 687 -2.03 16.89 -10.18
C ALA A 687 -2.16 17.84 -11.39
N ALA A 688 -2.51 19.12 -11.16
CA ALA A 688 -2.51 20.18 -12.17
C ALA A 688 -2.36 21.56 -11.51
N GLN A 689 -1.98 22.57 -12.31
CA GLN A 689 -1.75 23.94 -11.84
C GLN A 689 -2.02 25.00 -12.91
N SER A 690 -2.15 26.26 -12.47
CA SER A 690 -2.03 27.45 -13.31
C SER A 690 -1.18 28.52 -12.64
N GLY A 691 -0.20 29.06 -13.37
CA GLY A 691 0.61 30.25 -13.04
C GLY A 691 1.80 30.03 -12.10
N ILE A 692 1.68 29.11 -11.15
CA ILE A 692 2.66 28.87 -10.08
C ILE A 692 3.97 28.22 -10.57
N GLN A 693 4.97 28.24 -9.69
CA GLN A 693 6.23 27.49 -9.82
C GLN A 693 6.61 26.87 -8.46
N ILE A 694 7.47 25.84 -8.47
CA ILE A 694 8.06 25.31 -7.23
C ILE A 694 9.20 26.23 -6.77
N ALA A 695 9.24 26.58 -5.48
CA ALA A 695 10.33 27.33 -4.87
C ALA A 695 11.03 26.48 -3.79
N GLY A 696 12.37 26.47 -3.77
CA GLY A 696 13.15 25.70 -2.80
C GLY A 696 13.39 26.47 -1.51
N HIS A 697 12.94 25.91 -0.37
CA HIS A 697 12.96 26.53 0.95
C HIS A 697 13.38 25.52 2.02
N GLY A 698 14.56 25.70 2.62
CA GLY A 698 15.15 24.73 3.55
C GLY A 698 14.39 24.52 4.87
N ASN A 699 13.43 25.40 5.19
CA ASN A 699 12.52 25.28 6.34
C ASN A 699 11.11 24.74 5.98
N ALA A 700 10.87 24.38 4.71
CA ALA A 700 9.66 23.71 4.26
C ALA A 700 9.73 22.20 4.55
N GLU A 701 8.58 21.54 4.66
CA GLU A 701 8.50 20.13 5.07
C GLU A 701 9.05 19.19 3.99
N GLY A 702 8.85 19.51 2.70
CA GLY A 702 9.50 18.85 1.55
C GLY A 702 10.74 19.57 0.99
N ALA A 703 11.33 20.49 1.77
CA ALA A 703 12.33 21.47 1.30
C ALA A 703 11.90 22.35 0.10
N ASN A 704 10.61 22.31 -0.28
CA ASN A 704 10.01 22.99 -1.42
C ASN A 704 8.65 23.61 -1.03
N THR A 705 8.14 24.52 -1.85
CA THR A 705 6.80 25.10 -1.73
C THR A 705 6.17 25.25 -3.12
N VAL A 706 4.84 25.38 -3.15
CA VAL A 706 4.15 26.06 -4.25
C VAL A 706 4.24 27.56 -4.01
N GLY A 707 5.03 28.23 -4.85
CA GLY A 707 5.34 29.65 -4.75
C GLY A 707 5.15 30.40 -6.07
N TYR A 708 5.72 31.62 -6.12
CA TYR A 708 5.60 32.56 -7.25
C TYR A 708 4.15 32.92 -7.62
N THR A 709 3.23 32.85 -6.64
CA THR A 709 1.78 32.89 -6.86
C THR A 709 1.25 34.29 -7.22
N ASP A 710 0.39 34.36 -8.24
CA ASP A 710 -0.32 35.57 -8.68
C ASP A 710 -1.84 35.49 -8.39
N ASP A 711 -2.55 36.61 -8.57
CA ASP A 711 -3.99 36.71 -8.26
C ASP A 711 -4.88 35.96 -9.28
N GLY A 712 -5.37 34.78 -8.90
CA GLY A 712 -6.20 33.89 -9.74
C GLY A 712 -5.53 32.57 -10.12
N ASP A 713 -4.27 32.38 -9.73
CA ASP A 713 -3.55 31.12 -9.87
C ASP A 713 -4.16 30.02 -9.00
N TRP A 714 -3.83 28.76 -9.30
CA TRP A 714 -4.35 27.61 -8.56
C TRP A 714 -3.50 26.35 -8.71
N ILE A 715 -3.67 25.42 -7.76
CA ILE A 715 -3.23 24.02 -7.82
C ILE A 715 -4.41 23.09 -7.52
N SER A 716 -4.41 21.89 -8.09
CA SER A 716 -5.47 20.90 -7.85
C SER A 716 -4.97 19.49 -7.59
N PHE A 717 -5.78 18.74 -6.86
CA PHE A 717 -5.53 17.35 -6.45
C PHE A 717 -6.79 16.52 -6.68
N LYS A 718 -6.64 15.32 -7.26
CA LYS A 718 -7.73 14.38 -7.53
C LYS A 718 -7.20 12.94 -7.52
N PRO A 719 -8.03 11.95 -7.15
CA PRO A 719 -9.40 12.06 -6.61
C PRO A 719 -9.41 12.46 -5.13
N TYR A 720 -10.39 13.24 -4.67
CA TYR A 720 -10.61 13.56 -3.24
C TYR A 720 -12.10 13.42 -2.86
N ALA A 721 -12.40 12.70 -1.78
CA ALA A 721 -13.75 12.57 -1.22
C ALA A 721 -13.84 13.43 0.05
N LEU A 722 -14.45 14.62 -0.08
CA LEU A 722 -14.43 15.68 0.94
C LEU A 722 -15.67 15.72 1.84
N GLY A 723 -16.60 14.76 1.71
CA GLY A 723 -17.93 14.81 2.35
C GLY A 723 -17.94 14.87 3.89
N ASN A 724 -16.84 14.47 4.55
CA ASN A 724 -16.64 14.59 6.00
C ASN A 724 -15.58 15.63 6.40
N ALA A 725 -15.05 16.43 5.46
CA ALA A 725 -14.03 17.43 5.73
C ALA A 725 -14.63 18.67 6.43
N THR A 726 -14.04 19.07 7.57
CA THR A 726 -14.52 20.17 8.43
C THR A 726 -13.64 21.41 8.38
N SER A 727 -12.34 21.24 8.14
CA SER A 727 -11.41 22.35 7.89
C SER A 727 -10.18 21.91 7.10
N LEU A 728 -9.53 22.86 6.43
CA LEU A 728 -8.21 22.69 5.83
C LEU A 728 -7.24 23.66 6.48
N THR A 729 -6.16 23.14 7.06
CA THR A 729 -5.07 23.94 7.62
C THR A 729 -3.89 23.91 6.65
N ALA A 730 -3.40 25.05 6.19
CA ALA A 730 -2.22 25.16 5.33
C ALA A 730 -1.03 25.79 6.08
N ARG A 731 0.16 25.22 5.89
CA ARG A 731 1.46 25.77 6.31
C ARG A 731 1.95 26.70 5.21
N VAL A 732 2.05 27.98 5.50
CA VAL A 732 2.26 29.04 4.51
C VAL A 732 3.36 30.01 4.94
N SER A 733 4.04 30.61 3.97
CA SER A 733 4.98 31.71 4.20
C SER A 733 4.71 32.88 3.24
N SER A 734 5.16 34.08 3.58
CA SER A 734 5.08 35.23 2.68
C SER A 734 6.10 36.30 3.05
N GLY A 735 7.04 36.52 2.13
CA GLY A 735 7.79 37.79 2.00
C GLY A 735 7.10 38.80 1.06
N GLY A 736 5.90 38.48 0.58
CA GLY A 736 5.17 39.20 -0.45
C GLY A 736 4.08 40.13 0.09
N ALA A 737 2.91 40.08 -0.52
CA ALA A 737 1.75 40.91 -0.14
C ALA A 737 0.81 40.22 0.86
N GLY A 738 0.95 38.91 1.08
CA GLY A 738 -0.12 38.08 1.64
C GLY A 738 -1.31 37.98 0.68
N GLY A 739 -2.43 37.46 1.16
CA GLY A 739 -3.63 37.30 0.33
C GLY A 739 -4.72 36.46 1.00
N THR A 740 -5.49 35.75 0.19
CA THR A 740 -6.48 34.76 0.64
C THR A 740 -6.24 33.46 -0.11
N LEU A 741 -6.25 32.35 0.63
CA LEU A 741 -6.31 31.00 0.09
C LEU A 741 -7.78 30.56 0.07
N GLU A 742 -8.33 30.27 -1.11
CA GLU A 742 -9.66 29.69 -1.27
C GLU A 742 -9.57 28.18 -1.46
N VAL A 743 -10.43 27.43 -0.77
CA VAL A 743 -10.56 25.98 -0.90
C VAL A 743 -11.84 25.67 -1.69
N ARG A 744 -11.70 25.03 -2.85
CA ARG A 744 -12.79 24.79 -3.81
C ARG A 744 -12.90 23.31 -4.20
N ALA A 745 -14.08 22.93 -4.68
CA ALA A 745 -14.36 21.61 -5.25
C ALA A 745 -14.70 21.70 -6.75
N GLY A 746 -14.15 20.77 -7.53
CA GLY A 746 -14.48 20.50 -8.93
C GLY A 746 -13.77 21.36 -9.98
N SER A 747 -13.43 22.61 -9.66
CA SER A 747 -12.54 23.46 -10.48
C SER A 747 -12.12 24.73 -9.73
N ALA A 748 -11.19 25.51 -10.28
CA ALA A 748 -10.82 26.84 -9.77
C ALA A 748 -11.99 27.85 -9.76
N THR A 749 -13.06 27.60 -10.52
CA THR A 749 -14.31 28.38 -10.49
C THR A 749 -15.48 27.62 -9.86
N GLY A 750 -15.22 26.43 -9.30
CA GLY A 750 -16.19 25.53 -8.69
C GLY A 750 -16.63 25.97 -7.28
N THR A 751 -17.35 25.07 -6.60
CA THR A 751 -17.96 25.32 -5.29
C THR A 751 -16.91 25.76 -4.27
N LEU A 752 -17.06 26.96 -3.72
CA LEU A 752 -16.24 27.45 -2.61
C LEU A 752 -16.66 26.72 -1.34
N LEU A 753 -15.75 25.94 -0.76
CA LEU A 753 -15.97 25.20 0.48
C LEU A 753 -15.61 26.05 1.71
N GLY A 754 -14.55 26.85 1.58
CA GLY A 754 -14.04 27.73 2.61
C GLY A 754 -12.91 28.63 2.09
N SER A 755 -12.49 29.59 2.90
CA SER A 755 -11.36 30.48 2.57
C SER A 755 -10.69 31.01 3.83
N VAL A 756 -9.39 31.31 3.76
CA VAL A 756 -8.63 31.90 4.87
C VAL A 756 -7.65 32.98 4.40
N ASN A 757 -7.51 34.05 5.18
CA ASN A 757 -6.56 35.12 4.93
C ASN A 757 -5.13 34.66 5.28
N VAL A 758 -4.20 34.74 4.32
CA VAL A 758 -2.77 34.50 4.52
C VAL A 758 -2.05 35.80 4.87
N PRO A 759 -1.45 35.92 6.07
CA PRO A 759 -0.69 37.11 6.46
C PRO A 759 0.69 37.16 5.80
N VAL A 760 1.30 38.35 5.79
CA VAL A 760 2.74 38.48 5.53
C VAL A 760 3.49 37.94 6.76
N THR A 761 4.17 36.80 6.62
CA THR A 761 4.88 36.13 7.73
C THR A 761 6.27 36.72 8.01
N GLY A 762 6.71 37.68 7.18
CA GLY A 762 7.95 38.43 7.33
C GLY A 762 9.15 37.85 6.57
N GLY A 763 8.93 36.81 5.77
CA GLY A 763 9.96 36.17 4.94
C GLY A 763 9.51 34.79 4.44
N TRP A 764 10.11 34.33 3.35
CA TRP A 764 9.76 33.04 2.73
C TRP A 764 10.16 31.82 3.58
N GLU A 765 11.20 31.95 4.42
CA GLU A 765 11.61 30.92 5.39
C GLU A 765 10.80 30.93 6.70
N ASN A 766 9.84 31.86 6.86
CA ASN A 766 9.03 32.02 8.07
C ASN A 766 7.64 31.40 7.85
N PHE A 767 7.44 30.16 8.27
CA PHE A 767 6.18 29.44 8.07
C PHE A 767 5.19 29.66 9.23
N GLN A 768 3.90 29.71 8.91
CA GLN A 768 2.78 29.84 9.84
C GLN A 768 1.59 29.00 9.36
N ASN A 769 0.78 28.47 10.27
CA ASN A 769 -0.41 27.71 9.93
C ASN A 769 -1.66 28.59 9.87
N VAL A 770 -2.43 28.47 8.79
CA VAL A 770 -3.72 29.16 8.58
C VAL A 770 -4.82 28.13 8.32
N THR A 771 -6.03 28.33 8.86
CA THR A 771 -7.12 27.35 8.74
C THR A 771 -8.37 27.94 8.11
N ALA A 772 -8.85 27.31 7.04
CA ALA A 772 -10.17 27.54 6.44
C ALA A 772 -11.16 26.50 6.96
N ASN A 773 -12.26 26.92 7.58
CA ASN A 773 -13.38 26.02 7.88
C ASN A 773 -14.10 25.67 6.57
N LEU A 774 -14.49 24.41 6.40
CA LEU A 774 -15.12 23.89 5.19
C LEU A 774 -16.61 23.63 5.41
N THR A 775 -17.42 23.97 4.42
CA THR A 775 -18.87 23.74 4.38
C THR A 775 -19.31 23.41 2.96
N GLY A 776 -20.45 22.72 2.78
CA GLY A 776 -20.99 22.45 1.45
C GLY A 776 -20.14 21.52 0.57
N ALA A 777 -19.26 20.71 1.17
CA ALA A 777 -18.47 19.72 0.44
C ALA A 777 -19.38 18.68 -0.24
N PRO A 778 -19.04 18.23 -1.47
CA PRO A 778 -19.81 17.20 -2.16
C PRO A 778 -19.67 15.85 -1.44
N SER A 779 -20.75 15.08 -1.41
CA SER A 779 -20.77 13.70 -0.89
C SER A 779 -20.10 12.69 -1.84
N ALA A 780 -19.96 13.04 -3.12
CA ALA A 780 -19.23 12.25 -4.12
C ALA A 780 -17.78 12.75 -4.28
N THR A 781 -16.92 11.86 -4.76
CA THR A 781 -15.54 12.15 -5.17
C THR A 781 -15.46 13.37 -6.10
N THR A 782 -14.47 14.23 -5.86
CA THR A 782 -14.28 15.51 -6.55
C THR A 782 -12.79 15.82 -6.76
N GLU A 783 -12.52 16.97 -7.35
CA GLU A 783 -11.19 17.56 -7.46
C GLU A 783 -11.06 18.66 -6.41
N LEU A 784 -10.10 18.52 -5.48
CA LEU A 784 -9.76 19.55 -4.50
C LEU A 784 -8.92 20.62 -5.21
N VAL A 785 -9.32 21.89 -5.14
CA VAL A 785 -8.60 22.99 -5.77
C VAL A 785 -8.29 24.07 -4.74
N LEU A 786 -7.03 24.49 -4.68
CA LEU A 786 -6.57 25.61 -3.88
C LEU A 786 -6.30 26.79 -4.81
N VAL A 787 -6.97 27.93 -4.59
CA VAL A 787 -6.88 29.13 -5.44
C VAL A 787 -6.25 30.28 -4.67
N PHE A 788 -5.26 30.92 -5.27
CA PHE A 788 -4.49 32.02 -4.73
C PHE A 788 -5.14 33.34 -5.11
N LYS A 789 -5.58 34.13 -4.12
CA LYS A 789 -6.24 35.44 -4.33
C LYS A 789 -5.46 36.56 -3.66
N GLY A 790 -5.34 37.70 -4.34
CA GLY A 790 -4.58 38.85 -3.84
C GLY A 790 -4.85 40.15 -4.61
N PRO A 791 -4.06 41.21 -4.39
CA PRO A 791 -4.23 42.45 -5.12
C PRO A 791 -3.73 42.29 -6.56
N THR A 792 -4.63 42.23 -7.54
CA THR A 792 -4.32 42.00 -8.96
C THR A 792 -3.17 42.89 -9.46
N GLY A 793 -2.14 42.29 -10.07
CA GLY A 793 -0.91 42.98 -10.48
C GLY A 793 0.16 43.09 -9.39
N ARG A 794 -0.05 42.49 -8.21
CA ARG A 794 1.00 42.03 -7.30
C ARG A 794 1.21 40.54 -7.54
N GLY A 795 2.46 40.13 -7.75
CA GLY A 795 2.84 38.73 -7.88
C GLY A 795 3.81 38.30 -6.79
N ASN A 796 3.94 36.99 -6.57
CA ASN A 796 4.50 36.38 -5.36
C ASN A 796 3.68 36.83 -4.12
N LEU A 797 2.42 36.39 -4.04
CA LEU A 797 1.51 36.75 -2.95
C LEU A 797 1.93 36.07 -1.64
N PHE A 798 1.95 34.74 -1.65
CA PHE A 798 2.32 33.86 -0.55
C PHE A 798 2.58 32.44 -1.08
N ASP A 799 3.35 31.67 -0.34
CA ASP A 799 3.71 30.29 -0.64
C ASP A 799 2.93 29.32 0.24
N VAL A 800 2.65 28.13 -0.27
CA VAL A 800 2.10 27.00 0.49
C VAL A 800 3.12 25.86 0.45
N ASP A 801 3.49 25.37 1.62
CA ASP A 801 4.37 24.21 1.81
C ASP A 801 3.53 22.94 1.89
N ALA A 802 2.70 22.80 2.93
CA ALA A 802 1.84 21.64 3.11
C ALA A 802 0.44 22.03 3.57
N PHE A 803 -0.51 21.10 3.47
CA PHE A 803 -1.87 21.25 4.00
C PHE A 803 -2.37 19.97 4.67
N THR A 804 -3.23 20.14 5.67
CA THR A 804 -3.92 19.08 6.39
C THR A 804 -5.43 19.28 6.31
N VAL A 805 -6.14 18.32 5.72
CA VAL A 805 -7.60 18.24 5.70
C VAL A 805 -8.08 17.53 6.95
N ASN A 806 -8.70 18.27 7.85
CA ASN A 806 -9.32 17.74 9.06
C ASN A 806 -10.74 17.26 8.73
N THR A 807 -11.12 16.10 9.26
CA THR A 807 -12.47 15.55 9.12
C THR A 807 -13.27 15.69 10.41
N SER A 808 -14.60 15.59 10.33
CA SER A 808 -15.40 15.27 11.51
C SER A 808 -15.02 13.88 12.01
N ALA A 809 -14.91 13.71 13.33
CA ALA A 809 -14.73 12.40 13.97
C ALA A 809 -16.07 11.64 13.99
N ALA A 810 -16.62 11.39 12.80
CA ALA A 810 -17.61 10.33 12.62
C ALA A 810 -16.87 9.00 12.71
N TYR A 811 -17.09 8.29 13.81
CA TYR A 811 -16.67 6.90 13.97
C TYR A 811 -17.48 6.04 12.99
N ASP A 812 -16.84 5.55 11.91
CA ASP A 812 -17.46 4.65 10.93
C ASP A 812 -17.76 3.25 11.53
N GLU A 813 -17.04 2.86 12.60
CA GLU A 813 -17.33 1.73 13.49
C GLU A 813 -17.68 2.27 14.89
N GLY A 814 -18.75 1.79 15.54
CA GLY A 814 -19.15 2.27 16.87
C GLY A 814 -18.15 1.94 17.98
N SER A 815 -18.12 2.75 19.05
CA SER A 815 -17.23 2.54 20.21
C SER A 815 -17.50 1.18 20.86
N ARG A 816 -16.50 0.29 20.78
CA ARG A 816 -16.55 -1.08 21.33
C ARG A 816 -16.55 -1.11 22.86
N ASP A 817 -16.28 0.03 23.50
CA ASP A 817 -16.31 0.21 24.95
C ASP A 817 -17.61 0.91 25.45
N VAL A 818 -18.52 1.31 24.55
CA VAL A 818 -19.85 1.85 24.90
C VAL A 818 -20.94 0.83 24.59
N HIS A 819 -21.61 0.39 25.65
CA HIS A 819 -22.51 -0.76 25.66
C HIS A 819 -23.96 -0.33 25.97
N LEU A 820 -24.97 -0.68 25.16
CA LEU A 820 -26.37 -0.30 25.42
C LEU A 820 -27.22 -1.49 25.90
N PHE A 821 -27.93 -1.38 27.02
CA PHE A 821 -28.90 -2.41 27.42
C PHE A 821 -30.10 -2.45 26.46
N TYR A 822 -30.41 -3.64 25.92
CA TYR A 822 -31.37 -3.84 24.83
C TYR A 822 -32.42 -4.92 25.17
N TYR A 823 -33.69 -4.59 24.93
CA TYR A 823 -34.84 -5.35 25.44
C TYR A 823 -35.68 -5.89 24.26
N PRO A 824 -35.53 -7.18 23.92
CA PRO A 824 -36.13 -7.82 22.75
C PRO A 824 -37.50 -8.45 23.09
N TRP A 825 -38.27 -7.84 23.99
CA TRP A 825 -39.42 -8.47 24.64
C TRP A 825 -40.80 -7.89 24.31
N TYR A 826 -40.84 -6.84 23.48
CA TYR A 826 -42.07 -6.15 23.11
C TYR A 826 -42.80 -6.92 22.00
N GLY A 827 -44.14 -6.91 21.99
CA GLY A 827 -44.92 -7.69 21.03
C GLY A 827 -46.26 -7.07 20.68
N SER A 828 -46.71 -7.25 19.45
CA SER A 828 -47.90 -6.59 18.90
C SER A 828 -48.76 -7.51 18.00
N PRO A 829 -50.02 -7.14 17.74
CA PRO A 829 -50.86 -7.85 16.78
C PRO A 829 -50.36 -7.82 15.33
N SER A 830 -49.54 -6.83 14.93
CA SER A 830 -49.01 -6.75 13.56
C SER A 830 -47.88 -7.75 13.30
N GLY A 831 -47.14 -8.16 14.34
CA GLY A 831 -46.20 -9.30 14.29
C GLY A 831 -46.88 -10.68 14.19
N GLY A 832 -48.21 -10.74 14.14
CA GLY A 832 -48.98 -11.98 14.16
C GLY A 832 -49.18 -12.58 15.56
N GLY A 833 -48.81 -11.84 16.61
CA GLY A 833 -48.94 -12.23 18.01
C GLY A 833 -50.09 -11.53 18.74
N SER A 834 -49.84 -11.23 20.02
CA SER A 834 -50.70 -10.44 20.90
C SER A 834 -49.87 -9.39 21.59
N TRP A 835 -50.50 -8.31 22.08
CA TRP A 835 -49.81 -7.30 22.89
C TRP A 835 -48.99 -7.94 24.03
N ARG A 836 -47.67 -7.70 24.03
CA ARG A 836 -46.71 -8.17 25.02
C ARG A 836 -45.91 -6.96 25.53
N HIS A 837 -45.70 -6.90 26.85
CA HIS A 837 -45.12 -5.76 27.59
C HIS A 837 -45.92 -4.45 27.53
N TRP A 838 -46.33 -3.96 26.36
CA TRP A 838 -47.10 -2.71 26.21
C TRP A 838 -48.35 -2.57 27.11
N PRO A 839 -49.12 -3.62 27.48
CA PRO A 839 -50.26 -3.50 28.41
C PRO A 839 -49.90 -3.44 29.92
N GLN A 840 -48.62 -3.36 30.28
CA GLN A 840 -48.17 -3.25 31.67
C GLN A 840 -48.80 -2.05 32.39
N GLY A 841 -48.93 -2.11 33.71
CA GLY A 841 -49.73 -1.17 34.51
C GLY A 841 -51.25 -1.32 34.39
N GLY A 842 -51.75 -2.07 33.40
CA GLY A 842 -53.18 -2.19 33.08
C GLY A 842 -53.64 -1.32 31.91
N HIS A 843 -52.69 -0.80 31.13
CA HIS A 843 -52.91 0.06 29.97
C HIS A 843 -53.43 -0.72 28.74
N THR A 844 -54.04 -0.02 27.77
CA THR A 844 -54.70 -0.63 26.59
C THR A 844 -54.14 -0.15 25.24
N PRO A 845 -53.12 -0.84 24.67
CA PRO A 845 -52.48 -0.40 23.42
C PRO A 845 -53.42 -0.51 22.20
N PRO A 846 -53.19 0.27 21.13
CA PRO A 846 -51.95 0.99 20.83
C PRO A 846 -51.80 2.35 21.54
N ASP A 847 -52.89 3.11 21.69
CA ASP A 847 -52.80 4.54 22.09
C ASP A 847 -52.44 4.72 23.58
N ASP A 848 -52.71 3.73 24.41
CA ASP A 848 -52.44 3.71 25.85
C ASP A 848 -51.47 2.58 26.23
N ILE A 849 -50.21 2.91 26.52
CA ILE A 849 -49.15 1.93 26.85
C ILE A 849 -48.59 2.11 28.27
N GLY A 850 -48.10 1.04 28.87
CA GLY A 850 -47.41 1.02 30.16
C GLY A 850 -46.00 1.58 30.11
N ALA A 851 -45.85 2.81 29.61
CA ALA A 851 -44.61 3.58 29.52
C ALA A 851 -44.95 5.08 29.62
N ASP A 852 -44.03 5.87 30.19
CA ASP A 852 -44.18 7.33 30.35
C ASP A 852 -43.70 8.15 29.14
N LEU A 853 -43.07 7.48 28.18
CA LEU A 853 -42.74 8.00 26.85
C LEU A 853 -43.40 7.07 25.80
N TYR A 854 -43.69 7.59 24.61
CA TYR A 854 -44.25 6.81 23.50
C TYR A 854 -43.19 6.62 22.40
N PRO A 855 -42.94 5.39 21.87
CA PRO A 855 -41.93 5.18 20.84
C PRO A 855 -42.30 5.84 19.51
N ALA A 856 -41.31 6.37 18.78
CA ALA A 856 -41.51 6.92 17.43
C ALA A 856 -41.91 5.86 16.37
N LEU A 857 -41.67 4.57 16.65
CA LEU A 857 -42.21 3.44 15.87
C LEU A 857 -43.62 3.02 16.31
N GLY A 858 -44.18 3.66 17.35
CA GLY A 858 -45.32 3.16 18.10
C GLY A 858 -45.01 1.86 18.87
N PRO A 859 -46.03 1.22 19.48
CA PRO A 859 -45.84 -0.06 20.19
C PRO A 859 -45.56 -1.21 19.22
N TYR A 860 -44.27 -1.41 18.94
CA TYR A 860 -43.72 -2.35 17.96
C TYR A 860 -43.71 -3.82 18.44
N ASP A 861 -43.25 -4.73 17.57
CA ASP A 861 -42.96 -6.13 17.90
C ASP A 861 -41.46 -6.40 17.73
N SER A 862 -40.79 -6.91 18.77
CA SER A 862 -39.36 -7.22 18.74
C SER A 862 -39.01 -8.38 17.78
N GLY A 863 -40.00 -9.15 17.32
CA GLY A 863 -39.87 -10.15 16.28
C GLY A 863 -39.84 -9.60 14.84
N ASP A 864 -40.16 -8.32 14.62
CA ASP A 864 -40.03 -7.67 13.32
C ASP A 864 -38.57 -7.32 13.02
N MET A 865 -37.85 -8.31 12.50
CA MET A 865 -36.44 -8.17 12.15
C MET A 865 -36.18 -7.19 10.99
N ALA A 866 -37.13 -7.07 10.05
CA ALA A 866 -36.93 -6.35 8.79
C ALA A 866 -37.33 -4.86 8.86
N GLY A 867 -38.27 -4.49 9.71
CA GLY A 867 -38.61 -3.10 10.03
C GLY A 867 -37.96 -2.66 11.33
N THR A 868 -38.57 -3.04 12.44
CA THR A 868 -38.29 -2.60 13.81
C THR A 868 -36.83 -2.81 14.21
N VAL A 869 -36.32 -4.05 14.22
CA VAL A 869 -34.94 -4.33 14.67
C VAL A 869 -33.90 -3.73 13.70
N ALA A 870 -34.12 -3.82 12.39
CA ALA A 870 -33.27 -3.17 11.39
C ALA A 870 -33.25 -1.64 11.50
N GLN A 871 -34.27 -1.00 12.10
CA GLN A 871 -34.28 0.42 12.43
C GLN A 871 -33.61 0.70 13.78
N HIS A 872 -33.73 -0.19 14.76
CA HIS A 872 -32.99 -0.11 16.01
C HIS A 872 -31.48 -0.10 15.77
N MET A 873 -30.94 -1.01 14.94
CA MET A 873 -29.50 -1.08 14.66
C MET A 873 -28.95 0.23 14.05
N LYS A 874 -29.71 0.88 13.16
CA LYS A 874 -29.36 2.20 12.61
C LYS A 874 -29.32 3.30 13.67
N TRP A 875 -30.20 3.21 14.68
CA TRP A 875 -30.21 4.14 15.81
C TRP A 875 -29.09 3.86 16.82
N VAL A 876 -28.76 2.60 17.09
CA VAL A 876 -27.60 2.18 17.89
C VAL A 876 -26.31 2.69 17.25
N LYS A 877 -26.11 2.47 15.96
CA LYS A 877 -24.99 2.98 15.17
C LYS A 877 -24.91 4.51 15.20
N ARG A 878 -26.04 5.20 15.01
CA ARG A 878 -26.13 6.67 15.15
C ARG A 878 -25.77 7.14 16.57
N SER A 879 -25.99 6.33 17.60
CA SER A 879 -25.59 6.64 18.98
C SER A 879 -24.09 6.46 19.26
N GLY A 880 -23.29 6.05 18.27
CA GLY A 880 -21.84 5.86 18.41
C GLY A 880 -21.44 4.68 19.31
N ALA A 881 -22.38 3.86 19.74
CA ALA A 881 -22.14 2.65 20.51
C ALA A 881 -21.89 1.44 19.60
N GLY A 882 -20.89 0.63 19.92
CA GLY A 882 -20.50 -0.56 19.16
C GLY A 882 -21.08 -1.86 19.71
N VAL A 883 -21.65 -1.87 20.92
CA VAL A 883 -22.10 -3.10 21.60
C VAL A 883 -23.52 -2.96 22.15
N LEU A 884 -24.35 -3.97 21.91
CA LEU A 884 -25.61 -4.20 22.62
C LEU A 884 -25.43 -5.19 23.75
N VAL A 885 -26.17 -5.01 24.85
CA VAL A 885 -26.23 -5.94 25.98
C VAL A 885 -27.64 -6.51 26.05
N TYR A 886 -27.79 -7.73 25.55
CA TYR A 886 -29.07 -8.33 25.18
C TYR A 886 -29.79 -8.99 26.37
N SER A 887 -30.96 -8.46 26.77
CA SER A 887 -31.81 -9.05 27.82
C SER A 887 -32.26 -10.46 27.44
N TRP A 888 -31.87 -11.45 28.26
CA TRP A 888 -32.06 -12.88 28.00
C TRP A 888 -32.65 -13.61 29.21
N TRP A 889 -33.88 -14.11 29.05
CA TRP A 889 -34.73 -14.67 30.12
C TRP A 889 -34.65 -16.20 30.29
N GLY A 890 -33.61 -16.83 29.77
CA GLY A 890 -33.44 -18.28 29.81
C GLY A 890 -33.68 -18.94 28.45
N ARG A 891 -33.07 -20.10 28.29
CA ARG A 891 -33.10 -20.92 27.08
C ARG A 891 -34.53 -21.33 26.71
N ASP A 892 -34.78 -21.43 25.40
CA ASP A 892 -36.07 -21.71 24.77
C ASP A 892 -37.15 -20.63 25.09
N GLY A 893 -36.74 -19.47 25.63
CA GLY A 893 -37.54 -18.27 25.87
C GLY A 893 -38.00 -17.56 24.59
N TYR A 894 -38.70 -16.43 24.71
CA TYR A 894 -39.09 -15.63 23.53
C TYR A 894 -37.88 -14.87 22.99
N GLU A 895 -37.15 -14.27 23.90
CA GLU A 895 -35.93 -13.48 23.72
C GLU A 895 -34.83 -14.36 23.10
N ASP A 896 -34.68 -15.60 23.58
CA ASP A 896 -33.76 -16.61 23.04
C ASP A 896 -34.05 -16.97 21.58
N ARG A 897 -35.33 -17.11 21.22
CA ARG A 897 -35.76 -17.36 19.82
C ARG A 897 -35.51 -16.18 18.89
N LEU A 898 -35.45 -14.95 19.42
CA LEU A 898 -35.15 -13.75 18.63
C LEU A 898 -33.65 -13.47 18.51
N ALA A 899 -32.83 -14.00 19.42
CA ALA A 899 -31.42 -13.63 19.57
C ALA A 899 -30.60 -13.76 18.26
N LYS A 900 -30.83 -14.81 17.47
CA LYS A 900 -30.15 -14.97 16.17
C LYS A 900 -30.50 -13.85 15.18
N GLY A 901 -31.76 -13.43 15.11
CA GLY A 901 -32.20 -12.38 14.19
C GLY A 901 -31.67 -11.00 14.58
N VAL A 902 -31.55 -10.74 15.89
CA VAL A 902 -30.93 -9.51 16.40
C VAL A 902 -29.41 -9.53 16.16
N LEU A 903 -28.76 -10.69 16.32
CA LEU A 903 -27.35 -10.91 15.95
C LEU A 903 -27.11 -10.71 14.43
N ASP A 904 -28.01 -11.19 13.57
CA ASP A 904 -27.96 -10.99 12.12
C ASP A 904 -28.03 -9.48 11.78
N ALA A 905 -29.05 -8.78 12.29
CA ALA A 905 -29.25 -7.35 12.04
C ALA A 905 -28.11 -6.49 12.63
N ALA A 906 -27.54 -6.86 13.79
CA ALA A 906 -26.39 -6.18 14.36
C ALA A 906 -25.15 -6.33 13.46
N ALA A 907 -24.93 -7.52 12.89
CA ALA A 907 -23.82 -7.77 11.95
C ALA A 907 -23.92 -6.93 10.66
N GLU A 908 -25.13 -6.69 10.14
CA GLU A 908 -25.34 -5.84 8.95
C GLU A 908 -24.91 -4.40 9.17
N GLU A 909 -25.02 -3.87 10.39
CA GLU A 909 -24.65 -2.50 10.73
C GLU A 909 -23.27 -2.36 11.40
N GLY A 910 -22.58 -3.48 11.70
CA GLY A 910 -21.25 -3.49 12.33
C GLY A 910 -21.26 -3.39 13.85
N ILE A 911 -22.35 -3.83 14.48
CA ILE A 911 -22.59 -3.82 15.93
C ILE A 911 -22.35 -5.23 16.51
N GLU A 912 -21.78 -5.30 17.71
CA GLU A 912 -21.60 -6.54 18.47
C GLU A 912 -22.64 -6.72 19.58
N VAL A 913 -22.80 -7.94 20.08
CA VAL A 913 -23.82 -8.33 21.06
C VAL A 913 -23.16 -9.10 22.22
N ALA A 914 -23.15 -8.46 23.38
CA ALA A 914 -22.95 -9.05 24.71
C ALA A 914 -24.31 -9.43 25.33
N TRP A 915 -24.29 -10.14 26.47
CA TRP A 915 -25.50 -10.74 27.05
C TRP A 915 -25.84 -10.20 28.43
N HIS A 916 -27.11 -9.94 28.69
CA HIS A 916 -27.66 -9.57 30.00
C HIS A 916 -28.49 -10.75 30.50
N LEU A 917 -27.94 -11.49 31.48
CA LEU A 917 -28.52 -12.70 32.02
C LEU A 917 -29.52 -12.35 33.12
N GLU A 918 -30.80 -12.56 32.83
CA GLU A 918 -31.92 -12.09 33.64
C GLU A 918 -32.26 -13.04 34.80
N PRO A 919 -32.95 -12.58 35.86
CA PRO A 919 -33.20 -13.34 37.08
C PRO A 919 -34.42 -14.27 36.94
N TYR A 920 -34.39 -15.15 35.92
CA TYR A 920 -35.44 -16.11 35.66
C TYR A 920 -35.70 -17.06 36.85
N ALA A 921 -36.92 -17.59 36.92
CA ALA A 921 -37.39 -18.38 38.06
C ALA A 921 -36.53 -19.63 38.31
N GLY A 922 -35.74 -19.62 39.38
CA GLY A 922 -34.86 -20.73 39.77
C GLY A 922 -33.42 -20.64 39.26
N ARG A 923 -32.99 -19.50 38.68
CA ARG A 923 -31.59 -19.27 38.32
C ARG A 923 -30.66 -19.44 39.54
N THR A 924 -29.53 -20.11 39.32
CA THR A 924 -28.46 -20.35 40.32
C THR A 924 -27.09 -20.15 39.66
N ALA A 925 -26.01 -20.06 40.43
CA ALA A 925 -24.66 -19.97 39.86
C ALA A 925 -24.36 -21.10 38.85
N ALA A 926 -24.74 -22.34 39.17
CA ALA A 926 -24.57 -23.49 38.28
C ALA A 926 -25.44 -23.44 37.01
N SER A 927 -26.63 -22.80 37.05
CA SER A 927 -27.43 -22.60 35.84
C SER A 927 -26.90 -21.45 34.99
N THR A 928 -26.46 -20.33 35.58
CA THR A 928 -25.75 -19.25 34.88
C THR A 928 -24.52 -19.77 34.11
N VAL A 929 -23.75 -20.70 34.69
CA VAL A 929 -22.64 -21.39 34.00
C VAL A 929 -23.12 -22.21 32.79
N ALA A 930 -24.24 -22.91 32.93
CA ALA A 930 -24.85 -23.67 31.83
C ALA A 930 -25.40 -22.75 30.73
N ASP A 931 -25.94 -21.60 31.10
CA ASP A 931 -26.45 -20.57 30.20
C ASP A 931 -25.32 -19.92 29.39
N ILE A 932 -24.21 -19.52 30.04
CA ILE A 932 -23.00 -19.02 29.38
C ILE A 932 -22.47 -20.03 28.36
N ARG A 933 -22.38 -21.31 28.76
CA ARG A 933 -21.97 -22.41 27.87
C ARG A 933 -22.94 -22.62 26.70
N TYR A 934 -24.25 -22.48 26.94
CA TYR A 934 -25.26 -22.57 25.89
C TYR A 934 -25.15 -21.41 24.89
N LEU A 935 -25.05 -20.17 25.36
CA LEU A 935 -24.93 -18.97 24.51
C LEU A 935 -23.65 -19.00 23.66
N ASN A 936 -22.51 -19.39 24.26
CA ASN A 936 -21.27 -19.61 23.52
C ASN A 936 -21.39 -20.73 22.46
N ALA A 937 -22.12 -21.82 22.76
CA ALA A 937 -22.29 -22.93 21.81
C ALA A 937 -23.32 -22.65 20.70
N ALA A 938 -24.36 -21.86 20.99
CA ALA A 938 -25.45 -21.54 20.06
C ALA A 938 -25.14 -20.34 19.16
N TYR A 939 -24.47 -19.33 19.72
CA TYR A 939 -24.26 -18.03 19.07
C TYR A 939 -22.79 -17.59 19.02
N GLY A 940 -21.88 -18.24 19.75
CA GLY A 940 -20.48 -17.80 19.86
C GLY A 940 -19.76 -17.68 18.52
N SER A 941 -20.05 -18.55 17.54
CA SER A 941 -19.46 -18.47 16.20
C SER A 941 -20.06 -17.38 15.29
N HIS A 942 -21.00 -16.57 15.80
CA HIS A 942 -21.58 -15.46 15.03
C HIS A 942 -20.61 -14.27 14.95
N PRO A 943 -20.47 -13.57 13.81
CA PRO A 943 -19.56 -12.43 13.68
C PRO A 943 -19.89 -11.28 14.64
N ALA A 944 -21.18 -11.02 14.89
CA ALA A 944 -21.63 -10.02 15.87
C ALA A 944 -21.63 -10.51 17.33
N PHE A 945 -21.09 -11.69 17.66
CA PHE A 945 -21.00 -12.13 19.07
C PHE A 945 -19.80 -11.46 19.75
N HIS A 946 -20.08 -10.54 20.68
CA HIS A 946 -19.09 -9.61 21.23
C HIS A 946 -17.89 -10.32 21.85
N ARG A 947 -16.70 -9.77 21.60
CA ARG A 947 -15.42 -10.22 22.15
C ARG A 947 -14.53 -9.02 22.43
N SER A 948 -14.15 -8.82 23.70
CA SER A 948 -13.24 -7.73 24.02
C SER A 948 -11.80 -8.11 23.71
N ALA A 949 -11.25 -7.53 22.64
CA ALA A 949 -9.86 -7.74 22.24
C ALA A 949 -8.86 -7.24 23.31
N GLU A 950 -9.19 -6.17 24.04
CA GLU A 950 -8.38 -5.64 25.15
C GLU A 950 -8.28 -6.65 26.31
N HIS A 951 -9.29 -7.49 26.50
CA HIS A 951 -9.35 -8.52 27.55
C HIS A 951 -9.25 -9.94 26.98
N GLY A 952 -8.38 -10.14 25.97
CA GLY A 952 -7.98 -11.47 25.47
C GLY A 952 -8.97 -12.14 24.51
N GLY A 953 -9.92 -11.39 23.93
CA GLY A 953 -10.94 -11.91 23.03
C GLY A 953 -12.11 -12.61 23.73
N LYS A 954 -12.23 -12.46 25.05
CA LYS A 954 -13.29 -13.06 25.87
C LYS A 954 -14.67 -12.43 25.57
N PRO A 955 -15.76 -13.22 25.52
CA PRO A 955 -17.13 -12.69 25.44
C PRO A 955 -17.62 -12.14 26.78
N ALA A 956 -18.60 -11.23 26.76
CA ALA A 956 -19.10 -10.52 27.94
C ALA A 956 -20.54 -10.89 28.34
N PHE A 957 -20.73 -11.15 29.64
CA PHE A 957 -22.00 -11.51 30.27
C PHE A 957 -22.25 -10.65 31.53
N TYR A 958 -23.36 -9.94 31.55
CA TYR A 958 -23.82 -9.10 32.66
C TYR A 958 -24.86 -9.87 33.48
N VAL A 959 -24.63 -10.09 34.78
CA VAL A 959 -25.55 -10.87 35.62
C VAL A 959 -26.47 -9.95 36.41
N PHE A 960 -27.71 -9.76 35.94
CA PHE A 960 -28.69 -8.92 36.63
C PHE A 960 -29.10 -9.52 37.97
N GLU A 961 -29.30 -8.67 38.97
CA GLU A 961 -29.55 -9.04 40.37
C GLU A 961 -28.58 -10.11 40.92
N SER A 962 -27.28 -10.04 40.57
CA SER A 962 -26.29 -11.04 41.01
C SER A 962 -26.27 -11.26 42.54
N LEU A 963 -26.56 -10.20 43.31
CA LEU A 963 -26.64 -10.20 44.78
C LEU A 963 -27.76 -11.07 45.36
N ARG A 964 -28.73 -11.55 44.55
CA ARG A 964 -29.74 -12.53 44.98
C ARG A 964 -29.16 -13.93 45.23
N THR A 965 -27.95 -14.21 44.75
CA THR A 965 -27.22 -15.47 44.98
C THR A 965 -26.01 -15.20 45.87
N THR A 966 -25.85 -15.97 46.94
CA THR A 966 -24.82 -15.74 47.98
C THR A 966 -23.50 -16.49 47.76
N ASP A 967 -23.47 -17.42 46.80
CA ASP A 967 -22.31 -18.24 46.46
C ASP A 967 -22.25 -18.37 44.93
N TRP A 968 -21.13 -17.93 44.36
CA TRP A 968 -20.89 -17.87 42.92
C TRP A 968 -19.70 -18.73 42.48
N ALA A 969 -19.18 -19.62 43.35
CA ALA A 969 -17.99 -20.43 43.08
C ALA A 969 -18.06 -21.32 41.82
N ALA A 970 -19.25 -21.56 41.27
CA ALA A 970 -19.40 -22.24 39.99
C ALA A 970 -18.90 -21.41 38.78
N LEU A 971 -18.84 -20.08 38.88
CA LEU A 971 -18.38 -19.21 37.78
C LEU A 971 -16.89 -19.44 37.42
N ASP A 972 -16.10 -19.96 38.37
CA ASP A 972 -14.72 -20.40 38.12
C ASP A 972 -14.62 -21.46 37.00
N GLU A 973 -15.72 -22.15 36.66
CA GLU A 973 -15.74 -23.07 35.52
C GLU A 973 -15.87 -22.40 34.12
N VAL A 974 -15.95 -21.05 34.05
CA VAL A 974 -16.12 -20.29 32.79
C VAL A 974 -15.39 -18.94 32.74
N THR A 975 -14.99 -18.33 33.86
CA THR A 975 -14.34 -16.99 33.90
C THR A 975 -12.93 -16.94 33.30
N ASP A 976 -12.26 -18.08 33.19
CA ASP A 976 -11.00 -18.21 32.44
C ASP A 976 -11.19 -17.87 30.95
N ASP A 977 -12.34 -18.20 30.35
CA ASP A 977 -12.66 -17.96 28.93
C ASP A 977 -13.64 -16.79 28.69
N ASN A 978 -14.29 -16.27 29.75
CA ASN A 978 -15.42 -15.33 29.64
C ASN A 978 -15.32 -14.17 30.64
N ILE A 979 -15.80 -13.00 30.25
CA ILE A 979 -16.00 -11.85 31.14
C ILE A 979 -17.39 -11.97 31.76
N VAL A 980 -17.47 -12.12 33.08
CA VAL A 980 -18.74 -12.18 33.82
C VAL A 980 -18.78 -11.02 34.82
N LEU A 981 -19.77 -10.13 34.69
CA LEU A 981 -19.88 -8.91 35.51
C LEU A 981 -21.02 -9.00 36.54
N ALA A 982 -20.73 -8.59 37.77
CA ALA A 982 -21.70 -8.48 38.86
C ALA A 982 -22.37 -7.09 38.90
N GLN A 983 -23.67 -7.04 39.14
CA GLN A 983 -24.40 -5.79 39.36
C GLN A 983 -24.17 -5.29 40.80
N THR A 984 -23.06 -4.59 41.06
CA THR A 984 -22.73 -4.04 42.39
C THR A 984 -21.60 -3.01 42.37
N THR A 985 -21.50 -2.21 43.45
CA THR A 985 -20.29 -1.46 43.84
C THR A 985 -19.67 -1.97 45.15
N ASP A 986 -20.28 -2.99 45.79
CA ASP A 986 -19.72 -3.66 46.96
C ASP A 986 -18.66 -4.68 46.54
N THR A 987 -17.40 -4.27 46.63
CA THR A 987 -16.23 -5.09 46.29
C THR A 987 -16.06 -6.33 47.18
N SER A 988 -16.91 -6.55 48.20
CA SER A 988 -17.00 -7.81 48.96
C SER A 988 -17.91 -8.86 48.33
N LYS A 989 -18.59 -8.57 47.21
CA LYS A 989 -19.61 -9.43 46.56
C LYS A 989 -19.21 -9.97 45.19
N ILE A 990 -17.96 -9.73 44.77
CA ILE A 990 -17.49 -9.97 43.40
C ILE A 990 -16.47 -11.11 43.29
N ALA A 991 -16.34 -11.94 44.33
CA ALA A 991 -15.60 -13.19 44.22
C ALA A 991 -16.22 -14.03 43.08
N HIS A 992 -15.36 -14.63 42.25
CA HIS A 992 -15.73 -15.41 41.07
C HIS A 992 -16.32 -14.59 39.90
N PHE A 993 -16.21 -13.25 39.91
CA PHE A 993 -16.56 -12.38 38.78
C PHE A 993 -15.32 -11.73 38.16
N SER A 994 -15.41 -11.41 36.85
CA SER A 994 -14.40 -10.69 36.08
C SER A 994 -14.51 -9.16 36.22
N GLY A 995 -15.53 -8.65 36.93
CA GLY A 995 -15.77 -7.21 37.04
C GLY A 995 -17.14 -6.82 37.59
N MET A 996 -17.44 -5.52 37.48
CA MET A 996 -18.59 -4.85 38.08
C MET A 996 -19.31 -3.92 37.10
N TYR A 997 -20.63 -3.84 37.23
CA TYR A 997 -21.49 -2.81 36.62
C TYR A 997 -22.58 -2.38 37.61
N THR A 998 -23.33 -1.31 37.31
CA THR A 998 -24.31 -0.76 38.28
C THR A 998 -25.77 -0.89 37.86
N TYR A 999 -26.06 -0.87 36.57
CA TYR A 999 -27.39 -0.76 35.93
C TYR A 999 -28.16 0.53 36.27
N ASP A 1000 -28.31 0.86 37.56
CA ASP A 1000 -29.21 1.90 38.05
C ASP A 1000 -28.85 3.32 37.57
N GLY A 1001 -29.76 3.90 36.80
CA GLY A 1001 -29.70 5.28 36.31
C GLY A 1001 -29.89 6.35 37.39
N ILE A 1002 -30.49 6.03 38.54
CA ILE A 1002 -30.62 6.94 39.68
C ILE A 1002 -29.26 7.03 40.41
N ALA A 1003 -28.60 5.88 40.63
CA ALA A 1003 -27.23 5.82 41.11
C ALA A 1003 -26.27 6.61 40.21
N GLY A 1004 -26.35 6.50 38.89
CA GLY A 1004 -25.44 7.24 37.98
C GLY A 1004 -25.49 8.78 38.14
N ALA A 1005 -26.61 9.35 38.58
CA ALA A 1005 -26.72 10.76 38.92
C ALA A 1005 -25.99 11.17 40.22
N THR A 1006 -25.57 10.22 41.06
CA THR A 1006 -24.90 10.45 42.37
C THR A 1006 -23.59 9.67 42.57
N ALA A 1007 -23.26 8.73 41.67
CA ALA A 1007 -22.05 7.91 41.64
C ALA A 1007 -21.69 7.19 42.97
N PRO A 1008 -22.64 6.52 43.66
CA PRO A 1008 -22.43 5.97 44.99
C PRO A 1008 -21.40 4.83 44.98
N GLY A 1009 -20.21 5.11 45.53
CA GLY A 1009 -19.11 4.15 45.61
C GLY A 1009 -18.37 3.90 44.29
N TRP A 1010 -18.74 4.58 43.19
CA TRP A 1010 -18.17 4.37 41.85
C TRP A 1010 -16.65 4.49 41.83
N LYS A 1011 -16.09 5.54 42.44
CA LYS A 1011 -14.63 5.71 42.54
C LYS A 1011 -13.94 4.53 43.24
N HIS A 1012 -14.53 4.01 44.31
CA HIS A 1012 -13.98 2.84 45.03
C HIS A 1012 -14.06 1.57 44.18
N ALA A 1013 -15.18 1.36 43.47
CA ALA A 1013 -15.33 0.23 42.56
C ALA A 1013 -14.30 0.27 41.42
N GLY A 1014 -14.12 1.42 40.75
CA GLY A 1014 -13.14 1.59 39.68
C GLY A 1014 -11.68 1.56 40.15
N ASP A 1015 -11.35 2.19 41.29
CA ASP A 1015 -10.02 2.10 41.91
C ASP A 1015 -9.68 0.64 42.27
N TYR A 1016 -10.65 -0.11 42.83
CA TYR A 1016 -10.50 -1.52 43.18
C TYR A 1016 -10.35 -2.39 41.94
N ALA A 1017 -11.20 -2.20 40.92
CA ALA A 1017 -11.20 -2.99 39.70
C ALA A 1017 -9.83 -2.92 39.00
N ARG A 1018 -9.30 -1.70 38.80
CA ARG A 1018 -7.94 -1.47 38.29
C ARG A 1018 -6.84 -2.09 39.16
N ALA A 1019 -6.99 -2.06 40.49
CA ALA A 1019 -6.02 -2.64 41.41
C ALA A 1019 -6.03 -4.19 41.43
N HIS A 1020 -7.03 -4.83 40.81
CA HIS A 1020 -7.25 -6.28 40.83
C HIS A 1020 -7.39 -6.92 39.44
N ASP A 1021 -7.11 -6.19 38.35
CA ASP A 1021 -7.26 -6.63 36.96
C ASP A 1021 -8.69 -7.10 36.61
N LEU A 1022 -9.67 -6.32 37.08
CA LEU A 1022 -11.10 -6.53 36.85
C LEU A 1022 -11.68 -5.37 36.04
N ILE A 1023 -12.76 -5.65 35.30
CA ILE A 1023 -13.46 -4.67 34.46
C ILE A 1023 -14.43 -3.83 35.29
N TRP A 1024 -14.41 -2.52 35.09
CA TRP A 1024 -15.37 -1.57 35.64
C TRP A 1024 -16.22 -0.93 34.54
N ALA A 1025 -17.53 -1.21 34.58
CA ALA A 1025 -18.52 -0.77 33.61
C ALA A 1025 -19.68 0.01 34.29
N PRO A 1026 -19.47 1.25 34.78
CA PRO A 1026 -20.53 2.07 35.34
C PRO A 1026 -21.68 2.26 34.34
N SER A 1027 -22.90 2.40 34.87
CA SER A 1027 -24.11 2.53 34.07
C SER A 1027 -24.71 3.93 34.17
N VAL A 1028 -25.01 4.54 33.03
CA VAL A 1028 -25.55 5.91 32.90
C VAL A 1028 -26.92 5.90 32.22
N ALA A 1029 -27.83 6.77 32.65
CA ALA A 1029 -29.19 6.87 32.11
C ALA A 1029 -29.59 8.30 31.74
N PRO A 1030 -30.46 8.50 30.73
CA PRO A 1030 -31.02 9.81 30.43
C PRO A 1030 -32.01 10.29 31.51
N GLY A 1031 -32.65 9.35 32.21
CA GLY A 1031 -33.60 9.57 33.31
C GLY A 1031 -34.19 8.25 33.82
N TYR A 1032 -35.16 8.33 34.73
CA TYR A 1032 -35.93 7.19 35.24
C TYR A 1032 -37.34 7.65 35.64
N VAL A 1033 -38.37 6.97 35.14
CA VAL A 1033 -39.79 7.18 35.49
C VAL A 1033 -40.62 5.97 35.07
N ASP A 1034 -41.31 5.34 36.02
CA ASP A 1034 -42.05 4.09 35.82
C ASP A 1034 -43.52 4.13 36.32
N ASP A 1035 -44.04 5.32 36.64
CA ASP A 1035 -45.36 5.53 37.25
C ASP A 1035 -46.52 4.88 36.44
N ARG A 1036 -46.45 4.85 35.10
CA ARG A 1036 -47.43 4.15 34.25
C ARG A 1036 -47.21 2.64 34.19
N ALA A 1037 -45.97 2.17 34.26
CA ALA A 1037 -45.65 0.74 34.19
C ALA A 1037 -45.92 0.01 35.52
N VAL A 1038 -45.66 0.67 36.65
CA VAL A 1038 -45.82 0.12 38.01
C VAL A 1038 -46.60 1.11 38.88
N PRO A 1039 -47.93 1.27 38.67
CA PRO A 1039 -48.72 2.29 39.37
C PRO A 1039 -48.65 2.16 40.90
N GLY A 1040 -48.09 3.18 41.55
CA GLY A 1040 -47.89 3.22 43.00
C GLY A 1040 -46.55 2.66 43.47
N ASN A 1041 -45.56 2.52 42.59
CA ASN A 1041 -44.16 2.38 43.00
C ASN A 1041 -43.71 3.60 43.85
N THR A 1042 -42.64 3.42 44.62
CA THR A 1042 -42.03 4.46 45.46
C THR A 1042 -40.54 4.68 45.14
N THR A 1043 -40.04 4.14 44.03
CA THR A 1043 -38.70 4.44 43.52
C THR A 1043 -38.60 5.93 43.13
N PRO A 1044 -37.52 6.65 43.48
CA PRO A 1044 -37.41 8.08 43.16
C PRO A 1044 -37.26 8.35 41.65
N THR A 1045 -38.17 9.14 41.08
CA THR A 1045 -38.09 9.64 39.70
C THR A 1045 -36.80 10.44 39.46
N LEU A 1046 -36.13 10.20 38.33
CA LEU A 1046 -35.05 11.04 37.82
C LEU A 1046 -35.47 11.72 36.51
N GLY A 1047 -35.92 12.97 36.60
CA GLY A 1047 -36.28 13.77 35.42
C GLY A 1047 -35.07 14.10 34.55
N ARG A 1048 -35.24 14.03 33.22
CA ARG A 1048 -34.15 14.16 32.23
C ARG A 1048 -33.50 15.56 32.17
N ALA A 1049 -34.21 16.59 32.64
CA ALA A 1049 -33.75 17.99 32.74
C ALA A 1049 -33.11 18.50 31.43
N ASP A 1050 -33.84 18.39 30.31
CA ASP A 1050 -33.41 18.77 28.96
C ASP A 1050 -32.07 18.15 28.52
N GLY A 1051 -31.71 17.01 29.11
CA GLY A 1051 -30.46 16.29 28.89
C GLY A 1051 -29.35 16.56 29.90
N ALA A 1052 -29.49 17.59 30.75
CA ALA A 1052 -28.51 17.92 31.78
C ALA A 1052 -28.34 16.80 32.83
N ALA A 1053 -29.36 15.96 33.04
CA ALA A 1053 -29.24 14.76 33.87
C ALA A 1053 -28.25 13.75 33.25
N TYR A 1054 -28.41 13.44 31.95
CA TYR A 1054 -27.58 12.48 31.21
C TYR A 1054 -26.12 12.93 31.15
N ASP A 1055 -25.89 14.20 30.82
CA ASP A 1055 -24.56 14.82 30.79
C ASP A 1055 -23.85 14.73 32.14
N LYS A 1056 -24.59 14.88 33.24
CA LYS A 1056 -24.04 14.72 34.59
C LYS A 1056 -23.61 13.28 34.85
N GLN A 1057 -24.36 12.29 34.39
CA GLN A 1057 -24.00 10.87 34.59
C GLN A 1057 -22.75 10.49 33.78
N TRP A 1058 -22.68 10.91 32.51
CA TRP A 1058 -21.48 10.73 31.69
C TRP A 1058 -20.27 11.46 32.27
N THR A 1059 -20.45 12.67 32.80
CA THR A 1059 -19.38 13.39 33.51
C THR A 1059 -18.94 12.64 34.77
N ASN A 1060 -19.88 12.12 35.58
CA ASN A 1060 -19.58 11.31 36.76
C ASN A 1060 -18.82 10.02 36.40
N ALA A 1061 -19.17 9.35 35.29
CA ALA A 1061 -18.49 8.14 34.83
C ALA A 1061 -17.05 8.42 34.39
N LEU A 1062 -16.85 9.48 33.60
CA LEU A 1062 -15.57 9.78 32.96
C LEU A 1062 -14.59 10.57 33.84
N ASP A 1063 -15.03 11.21 34.92
CA ASP A 1063 -14.14 11.87 35.89
C ASP A 1063 -13.44 10.82 36.80
N PRO A 1064 -12.09 10.68 36.77
CA PRO A 1064 -11.35 9.76 37.63
C PRO A 1064 -11.55 9.98 39.13
N ALA A 1065 -11.95 11.19 39.56
CA ALA A 1065 -12.22 11.50 40.96
C ALA A 1065 -13.60 10.99 41.43
N VAL A 1066 -14.52 10.70 40.51
CA VAL A 1066 -15.92 10.33 40.79
C VAL A 1066 -16.23 8.90 40.31
N GLY A 1067 -15.89 8.60 39.05
CA GLY A 1067 -16.14 7.33 38.39
C GLY A 1067 -14.98 6.34 38.47
N GLY A 1068 -13.80 6.74 38.97
CA GLY A 1068 -12.61 5.87 39.07
C GLY A 1068 -11.89 5.57 37.75
N SER A 1069 -12.33 6.22 36.65
CA SER A 1069 -11.96 5.98 35.24
C SER A 1069 -12.27 4.54 34.77
N PRO A 1070 -13.34 4.31 34.00
CA PRO A 1070 -13.81 2.97 33.67
C PRO A 1070 -13.17 2.40 32.40
N ASP A 1071 -13.29 1.08 32.25
CA ASP A 1071 -12.83 0.34 31.06
C ASP A 1071 -13.89 0.38 29.95
N TRP A 1072 -15.17 0.30 30.34
CA TRP A 1072 -16.37 0.43 29.50
C TRP A 1072 -17.37 1.41 30.12
N VAL A 1073 -18.31 1.96 29.34
CA VAL A 1073 -19.50 2.64 29.88
C VAL A 1073 -20.76 1.99 29.34
N SER A 1074 -21.67 1.62 30.25
CA SER A 1074 -22.96 1.05 29.87
C SER A 1074 -24.07 2.10 29.93
N VAL A 1075 -25.01 2.07 28.98
CA VAL A 1075 -26.17 2.96 28.94
C VAL A 1075 -27.42 2.16 29.28
N THR A 1076 -28.08 2.55 30.36
CA THR A 1076 -29.41 2.08 30.76
C THR A 1076 -30.41 3.13 30.30
N SER A 1077 -31.06 3.00 29.16
CA SER A 1077 -31.10 1.85 28.23
C SER A 1077 -31.17 2.31 26.78
N PHE A 1078 -31.03 1.38 25.81
CA PHE A 1078 -31.51 1.65 24.46
C PHE A 1078 -33.04 1.84 24.48
N ASN A 1079 -33.79 0.81 24.90
CA ASN A 1079 -35.24 0.76 24.76
C ASN A 1079 -36.00 0.15 25.97
N GLU A 1080 -35.54 0.36 27.20
CA GLU A 1080 -36.40 0.08 28.37
C GLU A 1080 -37.44 1.19 28.53
N TRP A 1081 -38.60 0.97 27.93
CA TRP A 1081 -39.70 1.91 27.91
C TRP A 1081 -40.47 1.95 29.25
N HIS A 1082 -40.48 0.88 30.04
CA HIS A 1082 -41.21 0.81 31.31
C HIS A 1082 -40.56 1.62 32.42
N GLU A 1083 -39.22 1.67 32.46
CA GLU A 1083 -38.45 2.47 33.42
C GLU A 1083 -38.22 3.92 32.95
N GLY A 1084 -38.72 4.29 31.76
CA GLY A 1084 -38.50 5.61 31.19
C GLY A 1084 -37.03 5.96 30.96
N SER A 1085 -36.15 4.95 30.83
CA SER A 1085 -34.69 5.08 30.71
C SER A 1085 -34.18 5.01 29.26
N SER A 1086 -35.07 4.71 28.31
CA SER A 1086 -34.80 4.62 26.85
C SER A 1086 -34.07 5.85 26.24
N ILE A 1087 -33.09 5.60 25.38
CA ILE A 1087 -32.53 6.59 24.42
C ILE A 1087 -33.06 6.40 22.99
N GLU A 1088 -33.83 5.35 22.72
CA GLU A 1088 -34.58 5.15 21.47
C GLU A 1088 -35.52 6.36 21.24
N PRO A 1089 -35.71 6.81 19.98
CA PRO A 1089 -36.54 7.98 19.70
C PRO A 1089 -37.98 7.86 20.21
N ALA A 1090 -38.38 8.82 21.06
CA ALA A 1090 -39.75 8.99 21.51
C ALA A 1090 -40.49 9.99 20.60
N ASP A 1091 -41.71 9.66 20.21
CA ASP A 1091 -42.60 10.46 19.37
C ASP A 1091 -42.78 11.88 19.95
N SER A 1092 -42.56 12.91 19.14
CA SER A 1092 -42.77 14.31 19.52
C SER A 1092 -44.25 14.74 19.49
N THR A 1093 -45.12 13.90 18.95
CA THR A 1093 -46.58 14.09 18.76
C THR A 1093 -47.45 12.92 19.28
N PRO A 1094 -47.20 12.40 20.50
CA PRO A 1094 -47.75 11.13 20.96
C PRO A 1094 -49.27 11.17 21.21
N PRO A 1095 -49.95 10.00 21.33
CA PRO A 1095 -51.42 9.93 21.44
C PRO A 1095 -52.02 10.82 22.53
N ALA A 1096 -52.90 11.73 22.11
CA ALA A 1096 -53.45 12.77 22.96
C ALA A 1096 -54.40 12.23 24.03
N GLY A 1097 -54.27 12.75 25.25
CA GLY A 1097 -55.12 12.40 26.40
C GLY A 1097 -54.46 11.45 27.42
N HIS A 1098 -53.32 10.84 27.08
CA HIS A 1098 -52.62 9.85 27.91
C HIS A 1098 -51.51 10.45 28.79
N GLY A 1099 -51.07 11.68 28.49
CA GLY A 1099 -50.13 12.43 29.34
C GLY A 1099 -48.65 12.05 29.19
N TYR A 1100 -48.28 11.40 28.08
CA TYR A 1100 -46.89 11.05 27.77
C TYR A 1100 -45.94 12.26 27.85
N GLN A 1101 -44.73 11.99 28.32
CA GLN A 1101 -43.58 12.86 28.16
C GLN A 1101 -43.05 12.75 26.71
N THR A 1102 -42.24 13.72 26.30
CA THR A 1102 -41.47 13.67 25.03
C THR A 1102 -40.05 14.16 25.30
N PHE A 1103 -39.20 14.21 24.26
CA PHE A 1103 -37.86 14.80 24.35
C PHE A 1103 -37.84 16.30 24.02
N GLU A 1104 -38.99 16.96 23.87
CA GLU A 1104 -39.09 18.40 23.58
C GLU A 1104 -38.24 19.24 24.55
N GLY A 1105 -37.36 20.08 24.03
CA GLY A 1105 -36.39 20.88 24.79
C GLY A 1105 -35.01 20.24 24.95
N ALA A 1106 -34.86 18.92 24.78
CA ALA A 1106 -33.60 18.21 25.01
C ALA A 1106 -32.45 18.77 24.15
N TYR A 1107 -31.39 19.23 24.81
CA TYR A 1107 -30.26 19.96 24.23
C TYR A 1107 -30.66 21.13 23.32
N GLY A 1108 -31.80 21.76 23.58
CA GLY A 1108 -32.35 22.88 22.81
C GLY A 1108 -33.06 22.49 21.51
N LYS A 1109 -33.37 21.21 21.30
CA LYS A 1109 -34.12 20.73 20.13
C LYS A 1109 -35.63 20.67 20.37
N THR A 1110 -36.41 20.69 19.29
CA THR A 1110 -37.88 20.59 19.31
C THR A 1110 -38.42 19.71 18.17
N GLY A 1111 -39.63 19.16 18.34
CA GLY A 1111 -40.31 18.30 17.35
C GLY A 1111 -39.50 17.04 16.96
N GLU A 1112 -39.62 16.60 15.71
CA GLU A 1112 -38.87 15.46 15.14
C GLU A 1112 -37.35 15.49 15.41
N ALA A 1113 -36.76 16.69 15.50
CA ALA A 1113 -35.34 16.85 15.80
C ALA A 1113 -34.99 16.44 17.25
N ALA A 1114 -35.93 16.60 18.19
CA ALA A 1114 -35.76 16.26 19.59
C ALA A 1114 -35.83 14.74 19.86
N GLU A 1115 -36.60 14.00 19.07
CA GLU A 1115 -36.79 12.55 19.21
C GLU A 1115 -35.44 11.80 19.18
N THR A 1116 -34.52 12.23 18.32
CA THR A 1116 -33.20 11.60 18.17
C THR A 1116 -32.10 12.23 19.05
N ALA A 1117 -32.45 13.12 19.98
CA ALA A 1117 -31.49 13.92 20.73
C ALA A 1117 -30.59 13.10 21.70
N TYR A 1118 -31.11 12.03 22.30
CA TYR A 1118 -30.33 11.18 23.21
C TYR A 1118 -29.40 10.21 22.48
N LEU A 1119 -29.73 9.79 21.25
CA LEU A 1119 -28.79 9.09 20.36
C LEU A 1119 -27.58 9.98 20.06
N ASP A 1120 -27.84 11.19 19.52
CA ASP A 1120 -26.79 12.15 19.15
C ASP A 1120 -25.89 12.52 20.34
N ARG A 1121 -26.46 12.60 21.56
CA ARG A 1121 -25.68 12.87 22.78
C ARG A 1121 -24.83 11.68 23.22
N THR A 1122 -25.31 10.46 23.02
CA THR A 1122 -24.53 9.24 23.31
C THR A 1122 -23.30 9.17 22.40
N ALA A 1123 -23.44 9.52 21.11
CA ALA A 1123 -22.31 9.55 20.17
C ALA A 1123 -21.25 10.58 20.58
N TYR A 1124 -21.69 11.77 21.01
CA TYR A 1124 -20.83 12.83 21.55
C TYR A 1124 -20.06 12.40 22.82
N TRP A 1125 -20.62 11.54 23.65
CA TRP A 1125 -19.94 11.02 24.84
C TRP A 1125 -19.05 9.79 24.55
N ALA A 1126 -19.43 8.95 23.58
CA ALA A 1126 -18.60 7.84 23.10
C ALA A 1126 -17.26 8.34 22.53
N ASP A 1127 -17.28 9.30 21.60
CA ASP A 1127 -16.05 9.94 21.07
C ASP A 1127 -15.15 10.50 22.19
N ARG A 1128 -15.76 11.10 23.22
CA ARG A 1128 -15.02 11.67 24.36
C ARG A 1128 -14.39 10.61 25.25
N PHE A 1129 -15.06 9.47 25.45
CA PHE A 1129 -14.55 8.35 26.23
C PHE A 1129 -13.38 7.67 25.51
N GLU A 1130 -13.54 7.35 24.24
CA GLU A 1130 -12.47 6.85 23.36
C GLU A 1130 -11.26 7.81 23.31
N SER A 1131 -11.55 9.10 23.14
CA SER A 1131 -10.53 10.16 23.18
C SER A 1131 -9.92 10.36 24.57
N ALA A 1132 -10.51 9.83 25.65
CA ALA A 1132 -9.87 9.74 26.96
C ALA A 1132 -8.98 8.49 27.06
N LYS A 1133 -9.49 7.28 26.72
CA LYS A 1133 -8.71 6.03 26.72
C LYS A 1133 -7.43 6.17 25.87
N ARG A 1134 -7.53 6.74 24.66
CA ARG A 1134 -6.37 6.96 23.77
C ARG A 1134 -5.26 7.82 24.40
N ARG A 1135 -5.60 8.91 25.10
CA ARG A 1135 -4.62 9.80 25.77
C ARG A 1135 -4.01 9.20 27.04
N GLY A 1136 -4.69 8.22 27.66
CA GLY A 1136 -4.16 7.46 28.80
C GLY A 1136 -3.17 6.35 28.42
N ARG A 1137 -3.14 5.91 27.15
CA ARG A 1137 -2.19 4.91 26.64
C ARG A 1137 -0.85 5.49 26.17
N THR A 1138 -0.66 6.82 26.27
CA THR A 1138 0.52 7.55 25.76
C THR A 1138 1.31 8.26 26.86
N SER A 1139 1.27 7.76 28.10
CA SER A 1139 1.89 8.39 29.29
C SER A 1139 2.53 7.37 30.23
#